data_AF-A0A814EW74-F1
#
_entry.id   AF-A0A814EW74-F1
#
_cell.length_a   1.000
_cell.length_b   1.000
_cell.length_c   1.000
_cell.angle_alpha   90.00
_cell.angle_beta   90.00
_cell.angle_gamma   90.00
#
_symmetry.space_group_name_H-M   'P 1'
#
loop_
_entity.id
_entity.type
_entity.pdbx_description
1 polymer ?
#
loop_
_entity_poly.entity_id
_entity_poly.type
_entity_poly.pdbx_seq_one_letter_code
_entity_poly.pdbx_strand_id
1 'polypeptide(L)'
;MNFILISLILLLFIYLFICHYFRFQRVKYILTKYNHVHLDYHKAQEISLLTSSFDMPYLSQTSTSFALFKTYGIPTISQLLVRTNQLANLDVAGRRAEDTGVLISEFSLHDLDSHRARMALARINYLHSLYKNHISNDDMLYTLSLFILEPIRWAKKYEWRSFISIEEEARFIFWKTIGERMNIENIPLTCKEIEKWSEDYELKHMIYTKNNQICGEATLRLMLSLYPDWMKNFIRKILISVIDERLRLSMGFEEVSFWIKHLTIIIFNIRAFFIRHCTLPRIYPDDFGQGPKSCPMNKYGRYQRTGYVFEPWYVKETWFSKILPFIKKRPGPMYKSQGFKVEEVGPEKFVCKGIEEMEKDAENMKTRAIFQIINHSETSVTFRVDLASQHVKNRMEQENKNVWGTTFDTNKHLIGPQNLSGRSVFDITPLDGLIPAGGKKQLIVIFSPDHDSDFFSDLVRITISEQPVKLEFRLRGTGRQSTVYIRPLDNGNIVQKCLLPNINDALTMQMQTTDPNEKGIPNNILVVLCAQFINGKYVPAQRELIIGCASVSSGSKKNGDYTFDNLKDINSEGFNVDVPKGTVETGTEKIVKVTWTPSANFDPNETCRATINVTTKGDIVRIWRIILIGYVEITSSSDKRSSRTSKNRRIITADTRSRVSLGGTSQRIGKQVSTQENNSNILTT
;
A
#
# COMPACT_ATOMS: atom_id res chain seq x y z
N MET A 1 44.43 -29.72 -29.13
CA MET A 1 44.53 -28.38 -28.52
C MET A 1 43.51 -27.39 -29.13
N ASN A 2 43.44 -27.25 -30.46
CA ASN A 2 42.52 -26.30 -31.12
C ASN A 2 41.03 -26.55 -30.84
N PHE A 3 40.57 -27.81 -30.78
CA PHE A 3 39.15 -28.12 -30.51
C PHE A 3 38.69 -27.71 -29.11
N ILE A 4 39.54 -27.91 -28.09
CA ILE A 4 39.26 -27.51 -26.70
C ILE A 4 39.18 -25.99 -26.60
N LEU A 5 40.13 -25.28 -27.22
CA LEU A 5 40.15 -23.82 -27.24
C LEU A 5 38.91 -23.25 -27.94
N ILE A 6 38.53 -23.78 -29.10
CA ILE A 6 37.31 -23.38 -29.82
C ILE A 6 36.05 -23.64 -28.98
N SER A 7 35.97 -24.79 -28.31
CA SER A 7 34.84 -25.13 -27.44
C SER A 7 34.72 -24.19 -26.23
N LEU A 8 35.84 -23.85 -25.59
CA LEU A 8 35.88 -22.89 -24.48
C LEU A 8 35.47 -21.48 -24.92
N ILE A 9 35.92 -21.03 -26.10
CA ILE A 9 35.53 -19.75 -26.67
C ILE A 9 34.02 -19.74 -26.96
N LEU A 10 33.48 -20.80 -27.56
CA LEU A 10 32.04 -20.93 -27.83
C LEU A 10 31.22 -20.90 -26.55
N LEU A 11 31.63 -21.66 -25.52
CA LEU A 11 30.96 -21.65 -24.21
C LEU A 11 30.99 -20.27 -23.56
N LEU A 12 32.10 -19.54 -23.67
CA LEU A 12 32.20 -18.16 -23.19
C LEU A 12 31.23 -17.24 -23.94
N PHE A 13 31.15 -17.32 -25.27
CA PHE A 13 30.20 -16.52 -26.04
C PHE A 13 28.74 -16.84 -25.69
N ILE A 14 28.40 -18.12 -25.55
CA ILE A 14 27.06 -18.55 -25.10
C ILE A 14 26.75 -17.99 -23.71
N TYR A 15 27.69 -18.11 -22.77
CA TYR A 15 27.54 -17.58 -21.42
C TYR A 15 27.29 -16.06 -21.43
N LEU A 16 28.12 -15.30 -22.15
CA LEU A 16 27.98 -13.84 -22.25
C LEU A 16 26.67 -13.44 -22.94
N PHE A 17 26.22 -14.21 -23.94
CA PHE A 17 24.91 -14.01 -24.57
C PHE A 17 23.77 -14.23 -23.57
N ILE A 18 23.81 -15.31 -22.78
CA ILE A 18 22.82 -15.58 -21.72
C ILE A 18 22.80 -14.45 -20.69
N CYS A 19 23.98 -14.03 -20.20
CA CYS A 19 24.10 -12.90 -19.29
C CYS A 19 23.44 -11.65 -19.86
N HIS A 20 23.74 -11.30 -21.11
CA HIS A 20 23.17 -10.12 -21.77
C HIS A 20 21.66 -10.23 -21.99
N TYR A 21 21.18 -11.38 -22.46
CA TYR A 21 19.77 -11.63 -22.74
C TYR A 21 18.88 -11.50 -21.50
N PHE A 22 19.33 -12.02 -20.36
CA PHE A 22 18.55 -11.98 -19.12
C PHE A 22 18.76 -10.70 -18.29
N ARG A 23 19.85 -9.95 -18.50
CA ARG A 23 20.23 -8.77 -17.68
C ARG A 23 19.12 -7.72 -17.53
N PHE A 24 18.37 -7.44 -18.61
CA PHE A 24 17.34 -6.40 -18.64
C PHE A 24 15.90 -6.93 -18.55
N GLN A 25 15.70 -8.22 -18.29
CA GLN A 25 14.36 -8.81 -18.26
C GLN A 25 13.47 -8.23 -17.15
N ARG A 26 14.04 -7.85 -16.00
CA ARG A 26 13.27 -7.17 -14.94
C ARG A 26 12.84 -5.77 -15.32
N VAL A 27 13.72 -5.02 -15.96
CA VAL A 27 13.39 -3.68 -16.49
C VAL A 27 12.23 -3.80 -17.49
N LYS A 28 12.29 -4.77 -18.40
CA LYS A 28 11.19 -5.07 -19.32
C LYS A 28 9.90 -5.42 -18.58
N TYR A 29 9.97 -6.32 -17.58
CA TYR A 29 8.82 -6.69 -16.76
C TYR A 29 8.19 -5.47 -16.05
N ILE A 30 8.99 -4.61 -15.42
CA ILE A 30 8.52 -3.39 -14.75
C ILE A 30 7.81 -2.47 -15.75
N LEU A 31 8.44 -2.19 -16.89
CA LEU A 31 7.86 -1.32 -17.92
C LEU A 31 6.56 -1.90 -18.49
N THR A 32 6.53 -3.20 -18.80
CA THR A 32 5.33 -3.84 -19.34
C THR A 32 4.18 -3.86 -18.33
N LYS A 33 4.46 -4.09 -17.04
CA LYS A 33 3.43 -4.19 -16.00
C LYS A 33 2.93 -2.84 -15.49
N TYR A 34 3.77 -1.80 -15.46
CA TYR A 34 3.49 -0.58 -14.69
C TYR A 34 3.52 0.75 -15.45
N ASN A 35 4.03 0.82 -16.68
CA ASN A 35 4.27 2.11 -17.38
C ASN A 35 3.02 2.97 -17.65
N HIS A 36 1.81 2.40 -17.54
CA HIS A 36 0.54 3.10 -17.72
C HIS A 36 -0.41 2.92 -16.54
N VAL A 37 0.13 2.54 -15.38
CA VAL A 37 -0.64 2.27 -14.16
C VAL A 37 -0.34 3.33 -13.13
N HIS A 38 -1.38 3.89 -12.50
CA HIS A 38 -1.19 4.74 -11.34
C HIS A 38 -0.49 3.96 -10.21
N LEU A 39 0.66 4.46 -9.76
CA LEU A 39 1.45 3.87 -8.68
C LEU A 39 0.85 4.24 -7.32
N ASP A 40 0.28 3.25 -6.64
CA ASP A 40 0.08 3.30 -5.19
C ASP A 40 1.36 2.80 -4.48
N TYR A 41 1.41 2.92 -3.15
CA TYR A 41 2.59 2.54 -2.39
C TYR A 41 2.88 1.03 -2.41
N HIS A 42 1.88 0.16 -2.60
CA HIS A 42 2.10 -1.28 -2.72
C HIS A 42 2.86 -1.63 -4.00
N LYS A 43 2.42 -1.08 -5.14
CA LYS A 43 3.15 -1.23 -6.42
C LYS A 43 4.53 -0.59 -6.33
N ALA A 44 4.61 0.58 -5.71
CA ALA A 44 5.88 1.28 -5.50
C ALA A 44 6.87 0.46 -4.65
N GLN A 45 6.37 -0.23 -3.62
CA GLN A 45 7.16 -1.16 -2.82
C GLN A 45 7.61 -2.38 -3.63
N GLU A 46 6.74 -2.99 -4.45
CA GLU A 46 7.12 -4.11 -5.32
C GLU A 46 8.25 -3.73 -6.27
N ILE A 47 8.13 -2.58 -6.95
CA ILE A 47 9.17 -2.07 -7.85
C ILE A 47 10.46 -1.81 -7.06
N SER A 48 10.37 -1.13 -5.91
CA SER A 48 11.52 -0.84 -5.05
C SER A 48 12.25 -2.12 -4.62
N LEU A 49 11.52 -3.19 -4.27
CA LEU A 49 12.10 -4.50 -3.92
C LEU A 49 12.78 -5.18 -5.12
N LEU A 50 12.21 -5.09 -6.32
CA LEU A 50 12.84 -5.64 -7.52
C LEU A 50 14.18 -4.96 -7.81
N THR A 51 14.21 -3.64 -7.75
CA THR A 51 15.44 -2.86 -7.96
C THR A 51 16.45 -3.12 -6.83
N SER A 52 16.00 -3.07 -5.57
CA SER A 52 16.87 -3.10 -4.41
C SER A 52 17.30 -4.49 -3.95
N SER A 53 16.59 -5.57 -4.25
CA SER A 53 16.98 -6.92 -3.81
C SER A 53 17.50 -7.81 -4.94
N PHE A 54 17.17 -7.52 -6.21
CA PHE A 54 17.63 -8.35 -7.33
C PHE A 54 18.70 -7.68 -8.17
N ASP A 55 18.44 -6.46 -8.63
CA ASP A 55 19.31 -5.80 -9.60
C ASP A 55 20.52 -5.16 -8.93
N MET A 56 20.32 -4.44 -7.82
CA MET A 56 21.37 -3.67 -7.16
C MET A 56 21.31 -3.74 -5.61
N PRO A 57 21.42 -4.93 -5.00
CA PRO A 57 21.39 -5.09 -3.55
C PRO A 57 22.56 -4.43 -2.83
N TYR A 58 23.78 -4.62 -3.34
CA TYR A 58 24.96 -3.99 -2.75
C TYR A 58 24.87 -2.46 -2.76
N LEU A 59 24.46 -1.88 -3.89
CA LEU A 59 24.15 -0.44 -3.97
C LEU A 59 23.12 -0.06 -2.91
N SER A 60 22.00 -0.76 -2.85
CA SER A 60 20.87 -0.38 -1.99
C SER A 60 21.28 -0.34 -0.53
N GLN A 61 22.04 -1.35 -0.06
CA GLN A 61 22.57 -1.34 1.30
C GLN A 61 23.63 -0.24 1.52
N THR A 62 24.56 -0.08 0.58
CA THR A 62 25.68 0.86 0.72
C THR A 62 25.20 2.31 0.68
N SER A 63 24.37 2.67 -0.30
CA SER A 63 23.80 4.02 -0.45
C SER A 63 22.86 4.39 0.69
N THR A 64 22.07 3.44 1.23
CA THR A 64 21.25 3.64 2.43
C THR A 64 22.12 3.90 3.66
N SER A 65 23.24 3.18 3.80
CA SER A 65 24.21 3.45 4.88
C SER A 65 24.91 4.80 4.70
N PHE A 66 25.20 5.18 3.46
CA PHE A 66 25.76 6.50 3.12
C PHE A 66 24.76 7.63 3.39
N ALA A 67 23.46 7.44 3.13
CA ALA A 67 22.42 8.41 3.45
C ALA A 67 22.45 8.77 4.95
N LEU A 68 22.52 7.75 5.83
CA LEU A 68 22.69 7.98 7.27
C LEU A 68 23.98 8.74 7.57
N PHE A 69 25.11 8.34 6.98
CA PHE A 69 26.39 9.03 7.18
C PHE A 69 26.36 10.50 6.76
N LYS A 70 25.66 10.82 5.67
CA LYS A 70 25.54 12.18 5.13
C LYS A 70 24.78 13.12 6.08
N THR A 71 23.85 12.62 6.88
CA THR A 71 23.19 13.41 7.93
C THR A 71 24.17 13.98 8.98
N TYR A 72 25.33 13.36 9.18
CA TYR A 72 26.30 13.81 10.18
C TYR A 72 27.04 15.09 9.76
N GLY A 73 26.87 15.54 8.51
CA GLY A 73 27.30 16.84 8.05
C GLY A 73 26.40 17.99 8.52
N ILE A 74 25.24 17.70 9.12
CA ILE A 74 24.31 18.69 9.65
C ILE A 74 24.56 18.89 11.17
N PRO A 75 24.88 20.11 11.63
CA PRO A 75 25.24 20.38 13.02
C PRO A 75 24.21 19.98 14.08
N THR A 76 22.91 20.19 13.81
CA THR A 76 21.81 19.84 14.73
C THR A 76 21.77 18.34 14.98
N ILE A 77 21.91 17.55 13.90
CA ILE A 77 21.93 16.09 13.95
C ILE A 77 23.20 15.58 14.62
N SER A 78 24.38 16.02 14.17
CA SER A 78 25.65 15.53 14.71
C SER A 78 25.84 15.87 16.19
N GLN A 79 25.40 17.04 16.63
CA GLN A 79 25.45 17.42 18.04
C GLN A 79 24.64 16.47 18.92
N LEU A 80 23.44 16.07 18.48
CA LEU A 80 22.62 15.09 19.19
C LEU A 80 23.31 13.71 19.21
N LEU A 81 23.88 13.27 18.09
CA LEU A 81 24.57 11.98 18.00
C LEU A 81 25.82 11.90 18.90
N VAL A 82 26.60 12.98 19.00
CA VAL A 82 27.71 13.08 19.95
C VAL A 82 27.19 13.04 21.38
N ARG A 83 26.16 13.85 21.71
CA ARG A 83 25.59 13.92 23.07
C ARG A 83 25.04 12.59 23.57
N THR A 84 24.35 11.83 22.71
CA THR A 84 23.82 10.51 23.08
C THR A 84 24.90 9.44 23.22
N ASN A 85 26.09 9.68 22.65
CA ASN A 85 27.25 8.81 22.63
C ASN A 85 26.98 7.39 22.07
N GLN A 86 25.87 7.20 21.33
CA GLN A 86 25.50 5.90 20.73
C GLN A 86 26.23 5.62 19.41
N LEU A 87 26.81 6.65 18.79
CA LEU A 87 27.54 6.54 17.53
C LEU A 87 29.02 6.91 17.68
N ALA A 88 29.34 7.88 18.55
CA ALA A 88 30.72 8.30 18.79
C ALA A 88 31.56 7.27 19.57
N ASN A 89 30.90 6.44 20.40
CA ASN A 89 31.56 5.36 21.13
C ASN A 89 31.53 4.06 20.32
N LEU A 90 32.73 3.57 19.94
CA LEU A 90 32.89 2.36 19.12
C LEU A 90 32.38 1.07 19.81
N ASP A 91 32.30 1.03 21.14
CA ASP A 91 31.81 -0.14 21.88
C ASP A 91 30.31 -0.37 21.67
N VAL A 92 29.56 0.67 21.34
CA VAL A 92 28.09 0.62 21.13
C VAL A 92 27.68 0.97 19.71
N ALA A 93 28.54 1.62 18.93
CA ALA A 93 28.25 2.03 17.56
C ALA A 93 27.91 0.86 16.64
N GLY A 94 28.59 -0.28 16.80
CA GLY A 94 28.30 -1.50 16.05
C GLY A 94 26.86 -1.98 16.26
N ARG A 95 26.44 -2.12 17.53
CA ARG A 95 25.05 -2.43 17.87
C ARG A 95 24.07 -1.39 17.34
N ARG A 96 24.36 -0.09 17.52
CA ARG A 96 23.47 0.99 17.06
C ARG A 96 23.25 0.93 15.54
N ALA A 97 24.29 0.61 14.77
CA ALA A 97 24.21 0.42 13.33
C ALA A 97 23.36 -0.81 12.98
N GLU A 98 23.57 -1.94 13.66
CA GLU A 98 22.79 -3.16 13.45
C GLU A 98 21.31 -2.98 13.83
N ASP A 99 20.99 -2.31 14.94
CA ASP A 99 19.62 -1.99 15.36
C ASP A 99 18.91 -1.11 14.30
N THR A 100 19.62 -0.16 13.70
CA THR A 100 19.08 0.67 12.60
C THR A 100 18.80 -0.18 11.37
N GLY A 101 19.76 -1.03 10.98
CA GLY A 101 19.63 -1.92 9.84
C GLY A 101 18.43 -2.87 10.00
N VAL A 102 18.26 -3.44 11.19
CA VAL A 102 17.11 -4.30 11.53
C VAL A 102 15.81 -3.52 11.32
N LEU A 103 15.60 -2.39 12.00
CA LEU A 103 14.34 -1.66 11.91
C LEU A 103 14.03 -1.20 10.47
N ILE A 104 15.03 -0.74 9.72
CA ILE A 104 14.85 -0.36 8.31
C ILE A 104 14.47 -1.56 7.45
N SER A 105 15.14 -2.69 7.64
CA SER A 105 14.84 -3.92 6.90
C SER A 105 13.42 -4.43 7.15
N GLU A 106 12.87 -4.20 8.34
CA GLU A 106 11.55 -4.68 8.71
C GLU A 106 10.45 -4.08 7.83
N PHE A 107 10.44 -2.76 7.64
CA PHE A 107 9.45 -2.12 6.77
C PHE A 107 9.87 -2.07 5.30
N SER A 108 11.17 -2.28 4.99
CA SER A 108 11.66 -2.25 3.61
C SER A 108 11.49 -3.59 2.89
N LEU A 109 11.64 -4.72 3.60
CA LEU A 109 11.64 -6.07 3.01
C LEU A 109 10.33 -6.85 3.25
N HIS A 110 9.45 -6.35 4.10
CA HIS A 110 8.12 -6.90 4.34
C HIS A 110 7.06 -5.91 3.87
N ASP A 111 5.87 -6.41 3.57
CA ASP A 111 4.72 -5.56 3.26
C ASP A 111 4.58 -4.47 4.33
N LEU A 112 4.48 -3.21 3.88
CA LEU A 112 4.47 -2.04 4.76
C LEU A 112 3.31 -2.06 5.76
N ASP A 113 2.21 -2.77 5.45
CA ASP A 113 1.03 -2.94 6.31
C ASP A 113 1.08 -4.15 7.22
N SER A 114 2.08 -5.02 7.03
CA SER A 114 2.31 -6.13 7.93
C SER A 114 2.50 -5.62 9.37
N HIS A 115 2.03 -6.40 10.34
CA HIS A 115 2.25 -6.09 11.75
C HIS A 115 3.73 -5.84 12.06
N ARG A 116 4.62 -6.62 11.44
CA ARG A 116 6.07 -6.54 11.60
C ARG A 116 6.63 -5.18 11.13
N ALA A 117 6.24 -4.73 9.95
CA ALA A 117 6.66 -3.43 9.40
C ALA A 117 6.13 -2.24 10.23
N ARG A 118 4.83 -2.25 10.57
CA ARG A 118 4.21 -1.18 11.37
C ARG A 118 4.79 -1.09 12.78
N MET A 119 5.06 -2.23 13.43
CA MET A 119 5.73 -2.23 14.74
C MET A 119 7.16 -1.67 14.65
N ALA A 120 7.88 -1.90 13.55
CA ALA A 120 9.22 -1.35 13.36
C ALA A 120 9.19 0.17 13.14
N LEU A 121 8.24 0.67 12.35
CA LEU A 121 8.01 2.11 12.19
C LEU A 121 7.59 2.75 13.51
N ALA A 122 6.65 2.15 14.23
CA ALA A 122 6.22 2.61 15.55
C ALA A 122 7.40 2.62 16.55
N ARG A 123 8.30 1.63 16.48
CA ARG A 123 9.52 1.60 17.29
C ARG A 123 10.43 2.79 16.98
N ILE A 124 10.61 3.12 15.70
CA ILE A 124 11.38 4.29 15.28
C ILE A 124 10.71 5.58 15.79
N ASN A 125 9.39 5.72 15.61
CA ASN A 125 8.62 6.87 16.07
C ASN A 125 8.76 7.08 17.57
N TYR A 126 8.62 6.01 18.36
CA TYR A 126 8.84 6.05 19.80
C TYR A 126 10.27 6.49 20.14
N LEU A 127 11.29 5.89 19.51
CA LEU A 127 12.69 6.26 19.81
C LEU A 127 13.00 7.71 19.44
N HIS A 128 12.40 8.25 18.37
CA HIS A 128 12.53 9.65 17.99
C HIS A 128 11.71 10.59 18.88
N SER A 129 10.54 10.17 19.38
CA SER A 129 9.69 11.00 20.25
C SER A 129 10.40 11.38 21.55
N LEU A 130 11.26 10.49 22.06
CA LEU A 130 12.12 10.75 23.23
C LEU A 130 13.09 11.92 23.04
N TYR A 131 13.33 12.35 21.79
CA TYR A 131 14.19 13.47 21.42
C TYR A 131 13.46 14.51 20.57
N LYS A 132 12.11 14.57 20.62
CA LYS A 132 11.29 15.48 19.79
C LYS A 132 11.70 16.96 19.90
N ASN A 133 12.20 17.39 21.06
CA ASN A 133 12.67 18.76 21.28
C ASN A 133 14.08 19.04 20.69
N HIS A 134 14.74 18.02 20.16
CA HIS A 134 16.10 18.09 19.58
C HIS A 134 16.17 17.62 18.13
N ILE A 135 15.12 16.97 17.63
CA ILE A 135 15.01 16.53 16.24
C ILE A 135 13.90 17.36 15.60
N SER A 136 14.28 18.28 14.72
CA SER A 136 13.30 19.11 14.00
C SER A 136 12.60 18.32 12.90
N ASN A 137 11.43 18.81 12.45
CA ASN A 137 10.77 18.24 11.27
C ASN A 137 11.66 18.32 10.02
N ASP A 138 12.42 19.41 9.87
CA ASP A 138 13.31 19.59 8.71
C ASP A 138 14.49 18.62 8.76
N ASP A 139 15.06 18.31 9.93
CA ASP A 139 16.08 17.26 10.07
C ASP A 139 15.53 15.87 9.69
N MET A 140 14.27 15.59 10.05
CA MET A 140 13.57 14.36 9.67
C MET A 140 13.31 14.30 8.16
N LEU A 141 12.82 15.39 7.57
CA LEU A 141 12.55 15.50 6.13
C LEU A 141 13.84 15.42 5.31
N TYR A 142 14.94 16.00 5.79
CA TYR A 142 16.26 15.85 5.20
C TYR A 142 16.78 14.43 5.29
N THR A 143 16.64 13.78 6.45
CA THR A 143 17.01 12.37 6.57
C THR A 143 16.19 11.50 5.61
N LEU A 144 14.88 11.77 5.47
CA LEU A 144 13.99 11.08 4.53
C LEU A 144 14.42 11.30 3.07
N SER A 145 14.76 12.53 2.68
CA SER A 145 15.18 12.84 1.31
C SER A 145 16.41 12.03 0.91
N LEU A 146 17.36 11.81 1.82
CA LEU A 146 18.56 11.03 1.54
C LEU A 146 18.24 9.54 1.28
N PHE A 147 17.28 8.94 1.98
CA PHE A 147 16.85 7.55 1.71
C PHE A 147 16.21 7.37 0.31
N ILE A 148 15.62 8.44 -0.22
CA ILE A 148 15.07 8.51 -1.58
C ILE A 148 16.20 8.74 -2.59
N LEU A 149 16.98 9.80 -2.40
CA LEU A 149 17.85 10.38 -3.44
C LEU A 149 19.21 9.70 -3.53
N GLU A 150 19.83 9.30 -2.41
CA GLU A 150 21.19 8.73 -2.44
C GLU A 150 21.26 7.42 -3.23
N PRO A 151 20.31 6.48 -3.11
CA PRO A 151 20.29 5.28 -3.94
C PRO A 151 20.14 5.58 -5.44
N ILE A 152 19.32 6.58 -5.80
CA ILE A 152 19.16 7.02 -7.21
C ILE A 152 20.48 7.61 -7.73
N ARG A 153 21.10 8.52 -6.97
CA ARG A 153 22.37 9.18 -7.30
C ARG A 153 23.51 8.17 -7.43
N TRP A 154 23.61 7.24 -6.47
CA TRP A 154 24.62 6.20 -6.50
C TRP A 154 24.41 5.21 -7.65
N ALA A 155 23.17 4.88 -8.01
CA ALA A 155 22.90 4.01 -9.15
C ALA A 155 23.42 4.64 -10.44
N LYS A 156 23.11 5.92 -10.65
CA LYS A 156 23.58 6.70 -11.80
C LYS A 156 25.11 6.80 -11.88
N LYS A 157 25.80 6.89 -10.73
CA LYS A 157 27.24 7.15 -10.67
C LYS A 157 28.11 5.88 -10.63
N TYR A 158 27.64 4.80 -10.00
CA TYR A 158 28.49 3.66 -9.60
C TYR A 158 27.94 2.28 -9.96
N GLU A 159 26.74 2.17 -10.52
CA GLU A 159 26.14 0.89 -10.89
C GLU A 159 26.08 0.63 -12.40
N TRP A 160 25.77 -0.62 -12.74
CA TRP A 160 25.74 -1.10 -14.12
C TRP A 160 24.62 -0.51 -14.99
N ARG A 161 23.62 0.12 -14.37
CA ARG A 161 22.59 0.96 -15.00
C ARG A 161 22.08 2.02 -13.99
N SER A 162 21.49 3.09 -14.51
CA SER A 162 20.69 4.01 -13.71
C SER A 162 19.32 3.41 -13.38
N PHE A 163 18.61 4.03 -12.45
CA PHE A 163 17.18 3.80 -12.28
C PHE A 163 16.45 4.31 -13.53
N ILE A 164 15.37 3.64 -13.91
CA ILE A 164 14.42 4.17 -14.89
C ILE A 164 13.40 5.05 -14.18
N SER A 165 12.73 5.96 -14.89
CA SER A 165 11.85 6.98 -14.29
C SER A 165 10.80 6.40 -13.33
N ILE A 166 10.20 5.25 -13.68
CA ILE A 166 9.21 4.60 -12.83
C ILE A 166 9.80 3.97 -11.56
N GLU A 167 11.08 3.57 -11.57
CA GLU A 167 11.79 3.12 -10.36
C GLU A 167 12.11 4.30 -9.42
N GLU A 168 12.47 5.45 -9.98
CA GLU A 168 12.69 6.69 -9.21
C GLU A 168 11.39 7.14 -8.52
N GLU A 169 10.30 7.18 -9.29
CA GLU A 169 8.97 7.52 -8.78
C GLU A 169 8.48 6.51 -7.73
N ALA A 170 8.63 5.21 -8.00
CA ALA A 170 8.29 4.16 -7.04
C ALA A 170 9.08 4.31 -5.73
N ARG A 171 10.39 4.57 -5.81
CA ARG A 171 11.20 4.79 -4.61
C ARG A 171 10.72 6.02 -3.83
N PHE A 172 10.41 7.11 -4.53
CA PHE A 172 9.88 8.32 -3.93
C PHE A 172 8.54 8.06 -3.21
N ILE A 173 7.57 7.42 -3.88
CA ILE A 173 6.25 7.12 -3.28
C ILE A 173 6.41 6.23 -2.05
N PHE A 174 7.21 5.16 -2.16
CA PHE A 174 7.42 4.22 -1.05
C PHE A 174 7.97 4.90 0.20
N TRP A 175 9.05 5.69 0.05
CA TRP A 175 9.63 6.42 1.18
C TRP A 175 8.78 7.59 1.64
N LYS A 176 8.06 8.28 0.75
CA LYS A 176 7.08 9.31 1.15
C LYS A 176 6.03 8.71 2.09
N THR A 177 5.49 7.52 1.77
CA THR A 177 4.55 6.81 2.66
C THR A 177 5.17 6.44 4.01
N ILE A 178 6.45 6.05 4.04
CA ILE A 178 7.19 5.85 5.29
C ILE A 178 7.29 7.16 6.07
N GLY A 179 7.67 8.26 5.43
CA GLY A 179 7.76 9.59 6.05
C GLY A 179 6.42 10.04 6.65
N GLU A 180 5.32 9.81 5.93
CA GLU A 180 3.97 10.06 6.40
C GLU A 180 3.61 9.23 7.64
N ARG A 181 3.95 7.94 7.66
CA ARG A 181 3.79 7.07 8.84
C ARG A 181 4.72 7.44 10.00
N MET A 182 5.78 8.17 9.71
CA MET A 182 6.68 8.76 10.71
C MET A 182 6.24 10.16 11.17
N ASN A 183 5.07 10.62 10.72
CA ASN A 183 4.51 11.95 11.01
C ASN A 183 5.44 13.10 10.57
N ILE A 184 6.17 12.91 9.47
CA ILE A 184 6.98 13.97 8.84
C ILE A 184 6.05 14.87 8.03
N GLU A 185 6.08 16.16 8.33
CA GLU A 185 5.24 17.16 7.69
C GLU A 185 5.94 17.80 6.49
N ASN A 186 5.16 18.39 5.60
CA ASN A 186 5.64 19.18 4.45
C ASN A 186 6.56 18.41 3.47
N ILE A 187 6.40 17.08 3.38
CA ILE A 187 7.08 16.26 2.37
C ILE A 187 6.68 16.77 0.96
N PRO A 188 7.64 17.12 0.09
CA PRO A 188 7.34 17.54 -1.27
C PRO A 188 6.58 16.48 -2.08
N LEU A 189 5.91 16.88 -3.16
CA LEU A 189 4.97 16.02 -3.88
C LEU A 189 5.59 15.20 -4.99
N THR A 190 6.77 15.61 -5.46
CA THR A 190 7.48 14.91 -6.52
C THR A 190 8.93 14.67 -6.14
N CYS A 191 9.54 13.66 -6.77
CA CYS A 191 10.97 13.35 -6.59
C CYS A 191 11.87 14.56 -6.93
N LYS A 192 11.46 15.40 -7.90
CA LYS A 192 12.20 16.62 -8.27
C LYS A 192 12.09 17.72 -7.22
N GLU A 193 10.91 17.91 -6.64
CA GLU A 193 10.73 18.91 -5.59
C GLU A 193 11.51 18.55 -4.33
N ILE A 194 11.54 17.27 -3.93
CA ILE A 194 12.33 16.85 -2.76
C ILE A 194 13.83 16.89 -3.02
N GLU A 195 14.27 16.66 -4.25
CA GLU A 195 15.66 16.88 -4.66
C GLU A 195 16.07 18.34 -4.46
N LYS A 196 15.29 19.28 -5.01
CA LYS A 196 15.54 20.71 -4.85
C LYS A 196 15.51 21.15 -3.39
N TRP A 197 14.48 20.73 -2.64
CA TRP A 197 14.37 21.05 -1.21
C TRP A 197 15.59 20.53 -0.42
N SER A 198 16.05 19.32 -0.72
CA SER A 198 17.22 18.72 -0.07
C SER A 198 18.50 19.49 -0.40
N GLU A 199 18.66 19.96 -1.63
CA GLU A 199 19.82 20.77 -2.04
C GLU A 199 19.84 22.12 -1.33
N ASP A 200 18.69 22.80 -1.25
CA ASP A 200 18.53 24.07 -0.55
C ASP A 200 18.79 23.92 0.95
N TYR A 201 18.31 22.83 1.56
CA TYR A 201 18.57 22.50 2.97
C TYR A 201 20.07 22.32 3.22
N GLU A 202 20.76 21.55 2.39
CA GLU A 202 22.19 21.32 2.53
C GLU A 202 23.02 22.59 2.34
N LEU A 203 22.67 23.44 1.36
CA LEU A 203 23.34 24.72 1.14
C LEU A 203 23.32 25.61 2.38
N LYS A 204 22.21 25.57 3.12
CA LYS A 204 22.00 26.40 4.31
C LYS A 204 22.57 25.78 5.59
N HIS A 205 22.52 24.44 5.72
CA HIS A 205 22.74 23.77 7.01
C HIS A 205 23.96 22.85 7.05
N MET A 206 24.51 22.40 5.92
CA MET A 206 25.67 21.50 5.89
C MET A 206 26.99 22.26 6.02
N ILE A 207 27.25 22.76 7.23
CA ILE A 207 28.41 23.56 7.58
C ILE A 207 29.33 22.82 8.55
N TYR A 208 30.61 23.20 8.58
CA TYR A 208 31.57 22.56 9.47
C TYR A 208 31.28 22.81 10.95
N THR A 209 31.33 21.74 11.75
CA THR A 209 31.46 21.82 13.21
C THR A 209 32.34 20.70 13.75
N LYS A 210 32.84 20.87 14.98
CA LYS A 210 33.64 19.83 15.62
C LYS A 210 32.85 18.53 15.85
N ASN A 211 31.54 18.62 16.10
CA ASN A 211 30.68 17.44 16.29
C ASN A 211 30.53 16.63 15.00
N ASN A 212 30.41 17.29 13.85
CA ASN A 212 30.39 16.61 12.54
C ASN A 212 31.67 15.78 12.34
N GLN A 213 32.84 16.38 12.65
CA GLN A 213 34.12 15.70 12.53
C GLN A 213 34.21 14.48 13.46
N ILE A 214 33.75 14.60 14.71
CA ILE A 214 33.73 13.49 15.67
C ILE A 214 32.86 12.33 15.14
N CYS A 215 31.63 12.63 14.71
CA CYS A 215 30.73 11.61 14.15
C CYS A 215 31.29 10.97 12.88
N GLY A 216 31.82 11.79 11.97
CA GLY A 216 32.44 11.32 10.74
C GLY A 216 33.61 10.37 11.01
N GLU A 217 34.52 10.77 11.90
CA GLU A 217 35.71 9.98 12.23
C GLU A 217 35.34 8.67 12.96
N ALA A 218 34.39 8.70 13.89
CA ALA A 218 33.90 7.50 14.56
C ALA A 218 33.28 6.51 13.55
N THR A 219 32.52 7.01 12.58
CA THR A 219 31.90 6.17 11.55
C THR A 219 32.94 5.59 10.59
N LEU A 220 33.92 6.39 10.16
CA LEU A 220 35.04 5.87 9.34
C LEU A 220 35.80 4.78 10.09
N ARG A 221 36.05 4.92 11.39
CA ARG A 221 36.69 3.87 12.20
C ARG A 221 35.87 2.60 12.27
N LEU A 222 34.54 2.71 12.42
CA LEU A 222 33.66 1.55 12.38
C LEU A 222 33.72 0.84 11.02
N MET A 223 33.65 1.58 9.91
CA MET A 223 33.79 1.01 8.55
C MET A 223 35.16 0.35 8.33
N LEU A 224 36.23 1.00 8.78
CA LEU A 224 37.60 0.48 8.68
C LEU A 224 37.84 -0.77 9.54
N SER A 225 37.02 -1.02 10.56
CA SER A 225 37.15 -2.21 11.41
C SER A 225 36.93 -3.53 10.67
N LEU A 226 36.28 -3.49 9.51
CA LEU A 226 36.03 -4.63 8.62
C LEU A 226 37.29 -5.05 7.84
N TYR A 227 38.32 -4.21 7.79
CA TYR A 227 39.50 -4.42 6.95
C TYR A 227 40.75 -4.72 7.80
N PRO A 228 41.68 -5.54 7.29
CA PRO A 228 43.00 -5.72 7.90
C PRO A 228 43.75 -4.40 8.08
N ASP A 229 44.58 -4.29 9.11
CA ASP A 229 45.27 -3.03 9.48
C ASP A 229 46.10 -2.44 8.34
N TRP A 230 46.76 -3.29 7.55
CA TRP A 230 47.59 -2.87 6.41
C TRP A 230 46.78 -2.22 5.27
N MET A 231 45.47 -2.49 5.16
CA MET A 231 44.60 -1.89 4.14
C MET A 231 43.95 -0.59 4.60
N LYS A 232 43.86 -0.34 5.92
CA LYS A 232 42.99 0.70 6.48
C LYS A 232 43.28 2.09 5.92
N ASN A 233 44.55 2.47 5.78
CA ASN A 233 44.92 3.78 5.24
C ASN A 233 44.48 3.97 3.79
N PHE A 234 44.60 2.92 2.97
CA PHE A 234 44.16 2.96 1.58
C PHE A 234 42.63 3.00 1.49
N ILE A 235 41.94 2.14 2.23
CA ILE A 235 40.46 2.11 2.27
C ILE A 235 39.90 3.43 2.82
N ARG A 236 40.55 4.06 3.79
CA ARG A 236 40.15 5.38 4.30
C ARG A 236 40.13 6.42 3.17
N LYS A 237 41.15 6.45 2.33
CA LYS A 237 41.22 7.37 1.18
C LYS A 237 40.14 7.06 0.15
N ILE A 238 39.81 5.78 -0.08
CA ILE A 238 38.68 5.39 -0.93
C ILE A 238 37.34 5.83 -0.33
N LEU A 239 37.11 5.63 0.97
CA LEU A 239 35.88 6.06 1.62
C LEU A 239 35.70 7.58 1.51
N ILE A 240 36.77 8.35 1.76
CA ILE A 240 36.74 9.82 1.64
C ILE A 240 36.56 10.27 0.18
N SER A 241 37.06 9.52 -0.81
CA SER A 241 36.93 9.90 -2.22
C SER A 241 35.50 9.81 -2.77
N VAL A 242 34.64 9.00 -2.12
CA VAL A 242 33.23 8.83 -2.49
C VAL A 242 32.34 9.91 -1.86
N ILE A 243 32.81 10.59 -0.82
CA ILE A 243 32.09 11.64 -0.11
C ILE A 243 32.03 12.91 -1.00
N ASP A 244 30.83 13.48 -1.15
CA ASP A 244 30.62 14.75 -1.85
C ASP A 244 31.40 15.89 -1.18
N GLU A 245 31.83 16.89 -1.96
CA GLU A 245 32.70 17.96 -1.49
C GLU A 245 32.14 18.72 -0.27
N ARG A 246 30.87 19.13 -0.33
CA ARG A 246 30.19 19.84 0.77
C ARG A 246 30.21 19.01 2.07
N LEU A 247 29.88 17.73 1.97
CA LEU A 247 29.88 16.81 3.11
C LEU A 247 31.29 16.65 3.67
N ARG A 248 32.30 16.45 2.81
CA ARG A 248 33.72 16.33 3.21
C ARG A 248 34.18 17.56 3.98
N LEU A 249 33.89 18.76 3.46
CA LEU A 249 34.22 20.03 4.10
C LEU A 249 33.48 20.20 5.44
N SER A 250 32.19 19.87 5.49
CA SER A 250 31.39 19.95 6.72
C SER A 250 31.89 19.02 7.84
N MET A 251 32.63 17.96 7.50
CA MET A 251 33.24 17.05 8.47
C MET A 251 34.72 17.36 8.75
N GLY A 252 35.31 18.35 8.07
CA GLY A 252 36.72 18.69 8.21
C GLY A 252 37.66 17.58 7.73
N PHE A 253 37.24 16.79 6.74
CA PHE A 253 38.12 15.81 6.12
C PHE A 253 38.98 16.45 5.05
N GLU A 254 40.25 16.07 5.01
CA GLU A 254 41.19 16.54 3.99
C GLU A 254 40.79 16.03 2.60
N GLU A 255 41.15 16.81 1.59
CA GLU A 255 40.94 16.40 0.22
C GLU A 255 41.88 15.24 -0.14
N VAL A 256 41.31 14.18 -0.71
CA VAL A 256 42.11 13.08 -1.25
C VAL A 256 42.67 13.45 -2.62
N SER A 257 43.85 12.94 -2.92
CA SER A 257 44.50 13.20 -4.20
C SER A 257 43.63 12.82 -5.40
N PHE A 258 43.74 13.62 -6.46
CA PHE A 258 43.02 13.43 -7.71
C PHE A 258 43.09 11.99 -8.24
N TRP A 259 44.29 11.38 -8.20
CA TRP A 259 44.50 10.00 -8.64
C TRP A 259 43.67 8.97 -7.86
N ILE A 260 43.46 9.16 -6.56
CA ILE A 260 42.62 8.25 -5.76
C ILE A 260 41.15 8.39 -6.13
N LYS A 261 40.67 9.62 -6.40
CA LYS A 261 39.29 9.84 -6.89
C LYS A 261 39.07 9.11 -8.21
N HIS A 262 39.99 9.25 -9.16
CA HIS A 262 39.93 8.55 -10.44
C HIS A 262 40.01 7.03 -10.30
N LEU A 263 40.94 6.53 -9.49
CA LEU A 263 41.05 5.10 -9.21
C LEU A 263 39.74 4.54 -8.63
N THR A 264 39.11 5.28 -7.72
CA THR A 264 37.83 4.87 -7.12
C THR A 264 36.74 4.72 -8.17
N ILE A 265 36.61 5.71 -9.07
CA ILE A 265 35.66 5.65 -10.19
C ILE A 265 35.95 4.45 -11.11
N ILE A 266 37.22 4.21 -11.43
CA ILE A 266 37.65 3.07 -12.25
C ILE A 266 37.26 1.74 -11.59
N ILE A 267 37.49 1.58 -10.27
CA ILE A 267 37.11 0.38 -9.52
C ILE A 267 35.60 0.12 -9.62
N PHE A 268 34.77 1.15 -9.41
CA PHE A 268 33.33 1.02 -9.53
C PHE A 268 32.88 0.73 -10.97
N ASN A 269 33.49 1.35 -11.97
CA ASN A 269 33.18 1.11 -13.38
C ASN A 269 33.56 -0.30 -13.84
N ILE A 270 34.71 -0.82 -13.41
CA ILE A 270 35.12 -2.21 -13.68
C ILE A 270 34.11 -3.18 -13.06
N ARG A 271 33.72 -2.94 -11.79
CA ARG A 271 32.69 -3.75 -11.12
C ARG A 271 31.36 -3.69 -11.86
N ALA A 272 30.90 -2.49 -12.23
CA ALA A 272 29.65 -2.27 -12.96
C ALA A 272 29.67 -2.97 -14.33
N PHE A 273 30.79 -2.88 -15.06
CA PHE A 273 31.00 -3.59 -16.32
C PHE A 273 30.91 -5.11 -16.14
N PHE A 274 31.61 -5.66 -15.14
CA PHE A 274 31.59 -7.09 -14.85
C PHE A 274 30.19 -7.57 -14.45
N ILE A 275 29.48 -6.81 -13.61
CA ILE A 275 28.09 -7.13 -13.25
C ILE A 275 27.22 -7.12 -14.51
N ARG A 276 27.33 -6.09 -15.37
CA ARG A 276 26.49 -5.94 -16.57
C ARG A 276 26.66 -7.09 -17.55
N HIS A 277 27.91 -7.48 -17.83
CA HIS A 277 28.25 -8.32 -18.96
C HIS A 277 28.68 -9.74 -18.60
N CYS A 278 29.21 -9.95 -17.38
CA CYS A 278 29.90 -11.18 -17.02
C CYS A 278 29.25 -11.93 -15.85
N THR A 279 28.10 -11.47 -15.35
CA THR A 279 27.35 -12.19 -14.30
C THR A 279 25.95 -12.53 -14.81
N LEU A 280 25.34 -13.58 -14.26
CA LEU A 280 23.92 -13.86 -14.48
C LEU A 280 23.07 -12.98 -13.54
N PRO A 281 21.87 -12.56 -13.96
CA PRO A 281 20.95 -11.90 -13.05
C PRO A 281 20.55 -12.87 -11.93
N ARG A 282 20.38 -12.34 -10.71
CA ARG A 282 20.00 -13.15 -9.54
C ARG A 282 18.67 -13.84 -9.76
N ILE A 283 18.51 -15.09 -9.35
CA ILE A 283 17.20 -15.79 -9.39
C ILE A 283 16.44 -15.56 -8.08
N TYR A 284 17.18 -15.39 -6.98
CA TYR A 284 16.65 -15.14 -5.65
C TYR A 284 17.02 -13.73 -5.17
N PRO A 285 16.17 -13.07 -4.36
CA PRO A 285 16.50 -11.77 -3.80
C PRO A 285 17.71 -11.91 -2.86
N ASP A 286 18.58 -10.92 -2.90
CA ASP A 286 19.60 -10.71 -1.89
C ASP A 286 19.05 -9.73 -0.86
N ASP A 287 18.76 -10.26 0.33
CA ASP A 287 18.12 -9.55 1.43
C ASP A 287 19.08 -9.31 2.61
N PHE A 288 20.38 -9.57 2.40
CA PHE A 288 21.43 -9.47 3.42
C PHE A 288 21.13 -10.23 4.72
N GLY A 289 20.33 -11.31 4.63
CA GLY A 289 19.96 -12.12 5.77
C GLY A 289 18.82 -11.55 6.62
N GLN A 290 18.06 -10.58 6.10
CA GLN A 290 17.03 -9.84 6.84
C GLN A 290 15.61 -9.98 6.25
N GLY A 291 15.46 -10.60 5.09
CA GLY A 291 14.15 -10.78 4.45
C GLY A 291 13.29 -11.89 5.09
N PRO A 292 12.06 -12.11 4.59
CA PRO A 292 11.08 -13.00 5.24
C PRO A 292 11.55 -14.44 5.44
N LYS A 293 12.33 -14.98 4.48
CA LYS A 293 12.90 -16.34 4.57
C LYS A 293 14.18 -16.37 5.40
N SER A 294 14.93 -15.27 5.40
CA SER A 294 16.25 -15.18 6.03
C SER A 294 16.19 -14.71 7.48
N CYS A 295 15.09 -14.09 7.91
CA CYS A 295 14.83 -13.66 9.27
C CYS A 295 13.48 -14.20 9.79
N PRO A 296 13.29 -15.52 9.88
CA PRO A 296 12.04 -16.12 10.34
C PRO A 296 11.86 -15.96 11.85
N MET A 297 10.61 -16.04 12.29
CA MET A 297 10.28 -16.15 13.72
C MET A 297 10.54 -17.57 14.20
N ASN A 298 11.24 -17.70 15.31
CA ASN A 298 11.49 -18.98 15.95
C ASN A 298 10.32 -19.43 16.84
N LYS A 299 10.41 -20.65 17.39
CA LYS A 299 9.39 -21.23 18.28
C LYS A 299 9.13 -20.44 19.56
N TYR A 300 9.98 -19.47 19.91
CA TYR A 300 9.85 -18.61 21.09
C TYR A 300 9.32 -17.21 20.73
N GLY A 301 8.83 -17.02 19.50
CA GLY A 301 8.28 -15.74 19.06
C GLY A 301 9.34 -14.65 18.82
N ARG A 302 10.58 -15.03 18.48
CA ARG A 302 11.69 -14.09 18.23
C ARG A 302 12.23 -14.23 16.81
N TYR A 303 12.55 -13.12 16.17
CA TYR A 303 13.11 -13.10 14.82
C TYR A 303 14.62 -13.34 14.86
N GLN A 304 15.11 -14.26 14.04
CA GLN A 304 16.53 -14.61 13.96
C GLN A 304 17.05 -14.40 12.55
N ARG A 305 17.96 -13.44 12.39
CA ARG A 305 18.60 -13.11 11.12
C ARG A 305 19.77 -14.04 10.80
N THR A 306 20.13 -14.13 9.53
CA THR A 306 21.24 -14.98 9.05
C THR A 306 22.47 -14.20 8.60
N GLY A 307 22.35 -12.88 8.40
CA GLY A 307 23.43 -12.01 7.92
C GLY A 307 23.65 -10.79 8.80
N TYR A 308 24.83 -10.17 8.72
CA TYR A 308 25.20 -8.93 9.42
C TYR A 308 26.32 -8.16 8.76
N VAL A 309 26.48 -6.90 9.16
CA VAL A 309 27.44 -5.96 8.55
C VAL A 309 28.65 -5.77 9.47
N PHE A 310 28.43 -5.29 10.68
CA PHE A 310 29.52 -4.95 11.62
C PHE A 310 29.63 -5.98 12.74
N GLU A 311 28.51 -6.38 13.32
CA GLU A 311 28.47 -7.22 14.50
C GLU A 311 27.30 -8.20 14.42
N PRO A 312 27.45 -9.44 14.92
CA PRO A 312 26.46 -10.50 14.73
C PRO A 312 25.24 -10.38 15.65
N TRP A 313 24.72 -9.17 15.88
CA TRP A 313 23.54 -8.93 16.71
C TRP A 313 22.31 -9.63 16.11
N TYR A 314 21.66 -10.42 16.95
CA TYR A 314 20.46 -11.21 16.64
C TYR A 314 20.65 -12.31 15.59
N VAL A 315 21.89 -12.64 15.26
CA VAL A 315 22.23 -13.65 14.26
C VAL A 315 22.17 -15.04 14.87
N LYS A 316 21.53 -15.97 14.18
CA LYS A 316 21.45 -17.37 14.61
C LYS A 316 22.84 -18.01 14.64
N GLU A 317 23.14 -18.72 15.73
CA GLU A 317 24.32 -19.58 15.80
C GLU A 317 24.21 -20.74 14.82
N THR A 318 25.26 -20.94 14.03
CA THR A 318 25.43 -22.12 13.17
C THR A 318 26.62 -22.95 13.65
N TRP A 319 26.68 -24.21 13.25
CA TRP A 319 27.85 -25.04 13.54
C TRP A 319 29.13 -24.42 12.95
N PHE A 320 29.07 -23.90 11.73
CA PHE A 320 30.18 -23.20 11.07
C PHE A 320 30.65 -21.97 11.84
N SER A 321 29.73 -21.13 12.34
CA SER A 321 30.11 -19.94 13.11
C SER A 321 30.79 -20.26 14.44
N LYS A 322 30.64 -21.49 14.96
CA LYS A 322 31.32 -21.92 16.19
C LYS A 322 32.76 -22.36 15.92
N ILE A 323 33.00 -23.02 14.80
CA ILE A 323 34.28 -23.70 14.52
C ILE A 323 35.28 -22.86 13.71
N LEU A 324 34.84 -21.84 12.94
CA LEU A 324 35.78 -21.05 12.11
C LEU A 324 36.64 -20.11 12.98
N PRO A 325 37.97 -20.31 13.06
CA PRO A 325 38.85 -19.52 13.93
C PRO A 325 38.96 -18.05 13.51
N PHE A 326 38.79 -17.76 12.21
CA PHE A 326 39.01 -16.44 11.61
C PHE A 326 37.88 -15.42 11.84
N ILE A 327 36.75 -15.84 12.40
CA ILE A 327 35.65 -14.92 12.72
C ILE A 327 35.96 -14.25 14.07
N LYS A 328 36.37 -12.96 14.04
CA LYS A 328 36.71 -12.17 15.24
C LYS A 328 35.51 -11.95 16.18
N LYS A 329 34.33 -11.62 15.62
CA LYS A 329 33.08 -11.43 16.38
C LYS A 329 32.07 -12.49 15.95
N ARG A 330 31.70 -13.40 16.85
CA ARG A 330 30.87 -14.57 16.55
C ARG A 330 29.47 -14.42 17.15
N PRO A 331 28.41 -14.91 16.46
CA PRO A 331 27.08 -15.02 17.07
C PRO A 331 27.15 -15.81 18.38
N GLY A 332 26.42 -15.34 19.38
CA GLY A 332 26.39 -15.95 20.71
C GLY A 332 25.49 -15.17 21.68
N PRO A 333 25.43 -15.58 22.96
CA PRO A 333 24.59 -14.93 23.97
C PRO A 333 24.84 -13.43 24.11
N MET A 334 26.10 -12.99 24.03
CA MET A 334 26.50 -11.58 24.06
C MET A 334 25.79 -10.75 22.97
N TYR A 335 25.62 -11.33 21.78
CA TYR A 335 25.01 -10.70 20.62
C TYR A 335 23.53 -11.06 20.46
N LYS A 336 22.89 -11.60 21.51
CA LYS A 336 21.47 -12.00 21.49
C LYS A 336 21.13 -12.98 20.36
N SER A 337 21.93 -14.04 20.17
CA SER A 337 21.76 -15.05 19.11
C SER A 337 20.40 -15.77 19.13
N GLN A 338 19.65 -15.70 20.24
CA GLN A 338 18.25 -16.14 20.35
C GLN A 338 17.27 -15.30 19.51
N GLY A 339 17.73 -14.22 18.89
CA GLY A 339 16.92 -13.31 18.07
C GLY A 339 16.40 -12.11 18.85
N PHE A 340 15.50 -11.35 18.24
CA PHE A 340 14.90 -10.14 18.78
C PHE A 340 13.37 -10.16 18.70
N LYS A 341 12.74 -9.34 19.54
CA LYS A 341 11.43 -8.77 19.23
C LYS A 341 11.58 -7.30 18.86
N VAL A 342 10.67 -6.76 18.07
CA VAL A 342 10.81 -5.41 17.50
C VAL A 342 10.89 -4.35 18.60
N GLU A 343 10.10 -4.50 19.66
CA GLU A 343 10.08 -3.64 20.84
C GLU A 343 11.36 -3.66 21.70
N GLU A 344 12.24 -4.64 21.47
CA GLU A 344 13.52 -4.76 22.16
C GLU A 344 14.68 -4.10 21.38
N VAL A 345 14.47 -3.74 20.11
CA VAL A 345 15.52 -3.18 19.26
C VAL A 345 15.82 -1.73 19.67
N GLY A 346 17.11 -1.38 19.73
CA GLY A 346 17.59 -0.05 20.11
C GLY A 346 18.46 -0.04 21.38
N PRO A 347 18.75 1.17 21.90
CA PRO A 347 19.62 1.35 23.06
C PRO A 347 19.13 0.59 24.29
N GLU A 348 20.07 0.01 25.06
CA GLU A 348 19.74 -0.88 26.19
C GLU A 348 18.76 -0.26 27.20
N LYS A 349 18.92 1.03 27.50
CA LYS A 349 18.05 1.78 28.43
C LYS A 349 16.57 1.89 28.00
N PHE A 350 16.25 1.58 26.74
CA PHE A 350 14.92 1.67 26.15
C PHE A 350 14.35 0.32 25.69
N VAL A 351 15.06 -0.78 25.93
CA VAL A 351 14.57 -2.13 25.66
C VAL A 351 13.26 -2.35 26.41
N CYS A 352 12.22 -2.83 25.72
CA CYS A 352 10.86 -3.06 26.25
C CYS A 352 10.15 -1.82 26.82
N LYS A 353 10.59 -0.60 26.51
CA LYS A 353 9.86 0.63 26.85
C LYS A 353 9.04 1.13 25.66
N GLY A 354 7.89 1.75 25.95
CA GLY A 354 7.02 2.34 24.94
C GLY A 354 6.12 1.34 24.20
N ILE A 355 5.93 0.12 24.73
CA ILE A 355 5.21 -0.95 24.01
C ILE A 355 3.77 -0.53 23.69
N GLU A 356 3.01 -0.04 24.67
CA GLU A 356 1.62 0.39 24.46
C GLU A 356 1.50 1.56 23.47
N GLU A 357 2.43 2.53 23.55
CA GLU A 357 2.51 3.65 22.61
C GLU A 357 2.79 3.15 21.19
N MET A 358 3.71 2.19 21.06
CA MET A 358 4.05 1.57 19.78
C MET A 358 2.87 0.77 19.21
N GLU A 359 2.16 -0.01 20.02
CA GLU A 359 0.98 -0.76 19.57
C GLU A 359 -0.11 0.19 19.08
N LYS A 360 -0.38 1.26 19.83
CA LYS A 360 -1.35 2.29 19.43
C LYS A 360 -0.93 2.98 18.13
N ASP A 361 0.34 3.35 17.99
CA ASP A 361 0.86 3.99 16.78
C ASP A 361 0.80 3.03 15.57
N ALA A 362 1.19 1.77 15.76
CA ALA A 362 1.08 0.74 14.74
C ALA A 362 -0.38 0.47 14.34
N GLU A 363 -1.35 0.54 15.26
CA GLU A 363 -2.78 0.42 14.95
C GLU A 363 -3.26 1.62 14.14
N ASN A 364 -2.87 2.83 14.52
CA ASN A 364 -3.19 4.05 13.79
C ASN A 364 -2.66 4.02 12.34
N MET A 365 -1.54 3.34 12.08
CA MET A 365 -1.01 3.19 10.72
C MET A 365 -1.88 2.30 9.82
N LYS A 366 -2.78 1.47 10.34
CA LYS A 366 -3.66 0.61 9.52
C LYS A 366 -4.82 1.35 8.86
N THR A 367 -5.26 2.48 9.44
CA THR A 367 -6.56 3.08 9.15
C THR A 367 -6.47 4.42 8.43
N ARG A 368 -5.25 4.87 8.07
CA ARG A 368 -5.01 6.24 7.59
C ARG A 368 -4.89 6.35 6.07
N ALA A 369 -5.64 7.27 5.48
CA ALA A 369 -5.38 7.83 4.16
C ALA A 369 -5.07 9.33 4.33
N ILE A 370 -4.03 9.83 3.65
CA ILE A 370 -3.60 11.23 3.76
C ILE A 370 -3.84 11.94 2.43
N PHE A 371 -4.56 13.06 2.49
CA PHE A 371 -4.83 13.96 1.38
C PHE A 371 -4.14 15.29 1.62
N GLN A 372 -3.87 16.06 0.58
CA GLN A 372 -3.24 17.37 0.70
C GLN A 372 -4.01 18.42 -0.08
N ILE A 373 -4.26 19.57 0.55
CA ILE A 373 -4.80 20.78 -0.08
C ILE A 373 -3.63 21.73 -0.32
N ILE A 374 -3.57 22.30 -1.52
CA ILE A 374 -2.53 23.25 -1.93
C ILE A 374 -3.21 24.56 -2.30
N ASN A 375 -2.75 25.65 -1.69
CA ASN A 375 -3.20 26.98 -2.06
C ASN A 375 -2.26 27.56 -3.13
N HIS A 376 -2.75 27.66 -4.36
CA HIS A 376 -2.01 28.26 -5.48
C HIS A 376 -2.22 29.78 -5.62
N SER A 377 -2.99 30.41 -4.73
CA SER A 377 -3.23 31.85 -4.78
C SER A 377 -2.12 32.65 -4.08
N GLU A 378 -2.08 33.95 -4.39
CA GLU A 378 -1.18 34.93 -3.79
C GLU A 378 -1.64 35.41 -2.40
N THR A 379 -2.82 34.95 -1.93
CA THR A 379 -3.40 35.33 -0.64
C THR A 379 -3.61 34.09 0.24
N SER A 380 -3.66 34.28 1.55
CA SER A 380 -3.99 33.16 2.46
C SER A 380 -5.46 32.81 2.33
N VAL A 381 -5.78 31.52 2.32
CA VAL A 381 -7.15 31.03 2.22
C VAL A 381 -7.52 30.20 3.45
N THR A 382 -8.71 30.41 3.98
CA THR A 382 -9.28 29.54 5.01
C THR A 382 -10.11 28.45 4.36
N PHE A 383 -9.97 27.22 4.85
CA PHE A 383 -10.75 26.07 4.40
C PHE A 383 -11.56 25.49 5.55
N ARG A 384 -12.68 24.86 5.20
CA ARG A 384 -13.49 24.01 6.07
C ARG A 384 -13.77 22.71 5.35
N VAL A 385 -13.67 21.60 6.06
CA VAL A 385 -14.00 20.25 5.62
C VAL A 385 -15.29 19.83 6.29
N ASP A 386 -16.24 19.41 5.48
CA ASP A 386 -17.53 18.89 5.91
C ASP A 386 -17.69 17.46 5.38
N LEU A 387 -17.99 16.53 6.28
CA LEU A 387 -18.46 15.20 5.91
C LEU A 387 -19.98 15.23 5.74
N ALA A 388 -20.49 14.63 4.68
CA ALA A 388 -21.93 14.61 4.43
C ALA A 388 -22.69 13.87 5.55
N SER A 389 -22.07 12.89 6.20
CA SER A 389 -22.61 12.18 7.39
C SER A 389 -22.82 13.07 8.62
N GLN A 390 -22.14 14.22 8.74
CA GLN A 390 -22.22 15.11 9.90
C GLN A 390 -23.43 16.07 9.87
N HIS A 391 -24.05 16.26 8.70
CA HIS A 391 -25.11 17.25 8.46
C HIS A 391 -26.53 16.63 8.37
N VAL A 392 -26.71 15.43 8.91
CA VAL A 392 -27.89 14.55 8.69
C VAL A 392 -29.18 15.01 9.40
N LYS A 393 -29.22 16.15 10.10
CA LYS A 393 -30.48 16.66 10.67
C LYS A 393 -31.53 17.09 9.62
N ASN A 394 -31.15 17.43 8.38
CA ASN A 394 -32.08 18.02 7.40
C ASN A 394 -32.25 17.26 6.06
N ARG A 395 -31.76 16.01 5.92
CA ARG A 395 -31.89 15.25 4.65
C ARG A 395 -32.55 13.88 4.73
N MET A 396 -32.78 13.35 5.94
CA MET A 396 -33.49 12.07 6.07
C MET A 396 -34.94 12.13 5.55
N GLU A 397 -35.57 13.30 5.43
CA GLU A 397 -36.95 13.40 4.96
C GLU A 397 -37.13 13.37 3.43
N GLN A 398 -36.09 13.65 2.64
CA GLN A 398 -36.23 13.72 1.17
C GLN A 398 -35.75 12.46 0.41
N GLU A 399 -34.89 11.63 1.00
CA GLU A 399 -34.36 10.43 0.32
C GLU A 399 -34.60 9.09 1.06
N ASN A 400 -35.16 9.09 2.28
CA ASN A 400 -35.57 7.84 2.97
C ASN A 400 -36.95 7.32 2.58
N LYS A 401 -37.32 7.39 1.30
CA LYS A 401 -38.30 6.44 0.76
C LYS A 401 -37.52 5.39 -0.01
N ASN A 402 -37.38 4.21 0.61
CA ASN A 402 -36.79 2.96 0.09
C ASN A 402 -35.45 2.52 0.73
N VAL A 403 -35.22 2.80 2.02
CA VAL A 403 -34.05 2.27 2.74
C VAL A 403 -34.37 0.95 3.43
N TRP A 404 -34.79 -0.07 2.68
CA TRP A 404 -34.79 -1.48 3.13
C TRP A 404 -34.72 -2.42 1.92
N GLY A 405 -33.69 -2.26 1.08
CA GLY A 405 -33.43 -3.12 -0.08
C GLY A 405 -31.95 -3.49 -0.19
N THR A 406 -31.65 -4.70 -0.67
CA THR A 406 -30.30 -5.28 -0.85
C THR A 406 -29.47 -4.62 -1.96
N THR A 407 -29.78 -3.40 -2.36
CA THR A 407 -29.19 -2.71 -3.51
C THR A 407 -28.72 -1.31 -3.14
N PHE A 408 -27.51 -1.23 -2.55
CA PHE A 408 -26.79 0.04 -2.42
C PHE A 408 -26.03 0.32 -3.71
N ASP A 409 -26.60 1.15 -4.59
CA ASP A 409 -25.86 1.66 -5.74
C ASP A 409 -24.86 2.72 -5.24
N THR A 410 -23.59 2.33 -5.15
CA THR A 410 -22.50 3.20 -4.73
C THR A 410 -22.30 4.40 -5.65
N ASN A 411 -22.95 4.48 -6.82
CA ASN A 411 -22.90 5.66 -7.68
C ASN A 411 -24.09 6.62 -7.44
N LYS A 412 -25.16 6.19 -6.75
CA LYS A 412 -26.34 7.03 -6.45
C LYS A 412 -26.37 7.59 -5.03
N HIS A 413 -26.03 6.79 -4.01
CA HIS A 413 -26.06 7.26 -2.62
C HIS A 413 -24.73 7.87 -2.23
N LEU A 414 -24.71 9.08 -1.67
CA LEU A 414 -23.45 9.78 -1.28
C LEU A 414 -22.89 9.31 0.07
N ILE A 415 -23.77 8.88 0.97
CA ILE A 415 -23.43 8.39 2.31
C ILE A 415 -23.82 6.91 2.39
N GLY A 416 -22.88 6.07 2.85
CA GLY A 416 -23.08 4.66 3.11
C GLY A 416 -23.47 4.39 4.57
N PRO A 417 -23.60 3.11 4.97
CA PRO A 417 -23.92 2.73 6.35
C PRO A 417 -22.99 3.40 7.36
N GLN A 418 -23.56 3.87 8.47
CA GLN A 418 -22.81 4.48 9.57
C GLN A 418 -22.68 3.49 10.73
N ASN A 419 -21.63 3.64 11.53
CA ASN A 419 -21.33 2.77 12.65
C ASN A 419 -22.51 2.66 13.62
N LEU A 420 -22.82 1.44 14.06
CA LEU A 420 -23.93 1.16 14.98
C LEU A 420 -23.70 1.74 16.37
N SER A 421 -22.44 1.94 16.74
CA SER A 421 -22.03 2.62 17.98
C SER A 421 -22.31 4.13 18.01
N GLY A 422 -22.72 4.72 16.88
CA GLY A 422 -22.94 6.16 16.74
C GLY A 422 -21.66 6.99 16.58
N ARG A 423 -20.48 6.36 16.50
CA ARG A 423 -19.21 7.01 16.14
C ARG A 423 -19.12 7.22 14.62
N SER A 424 -18.28 8.13 14.14
CA SER A 424 -18.07 8.28 12.68
C SER A 424 -17.33 7.07 12.10
N VAL A 425 -17.73 6.61 10.90
CA VAL A 425 -17.02 5.55 10.15
C VAL A 425 -15.73 6.10 9.55
N PHE A 426 -15.82 7.30 8.98
CA PHE A 426 -14.69 8.07 8.47
C PHE A 426 -14.53 9.30 9.35
N ASP A 427 -13.32 9.54 9.83
CA ASP A 427 -12.96 10.75 10.56
C ASP A 427 -11.89 11.53 9.79
N ILE A 428 -11.97 12.86 9.78
CA ILE A 428 -11.03 13.72 9.05
C ILE A 428 -10.46 14.79 9.95
N THR A 429 -9.14 14.97 9.92
CA THR A 429 -8.43 16.01 10.68
C THR A 429 -7.38 16.73 9.82
N PRO A 430 -7.26 18.07 9.91
CA PRO A 430 -8.12 19.01 10.61
C PRO A 430 -9.41 19.34 9.82
N LEU A 431 -10.48 19.71 10.54
CA LEU A 431 -11.78 20.08 9.93
C LEU A 431 -11.82 21.50 9.40
N ASP A 432 -10.93 22.37 9.85
CA ASP A 432 -10.76 23.72 9.30
C ASP A 432 -9.31 24.19 9.49
N GLY A 433 -8.98 25.30 8.85
CA GLY A 433 -7.69 25.94 9.04
C GLY A 433 -7.38 27.02 8.01
N LEU A 434 -6.23 27.67 8.23
CA LEU A 434 -5.65 28.65 7.31
C LEU A 434 -4.54 27.98 6.49
N ILE A 435 -4.54 28.22 5.18
CA ILE A 435 -3.47 27.86 4.25
C ILE A 435 -2.86 29.17 3.74
N PRO A 436 -1.60 29.49 4.09
CA PRO A 436 -0.91 30.67 3.57
C PRO A 436 -0.87 30.70 2.04
N ALA A 437 -0.57 31.87 1.45
CA ALA A 437 -0.29 32.00 0.03
C ALA A 437 0.83 31.04 -0.40
N GLY A 438 0.61 30.23 -1.44
CA GLY A 438 1.55 29.16 -1.83
C GLY A 438 1.70 28.01 -0.83
N GLY A 439 0.95 28.02 0.28
CA GLY A 439 1.02 27.06 1.37
C GLY A 439 0.29 25.75 1.07
N LYS A 440 0.53 24.74 1.92
CA LYS A 440 -0.12 23.43 1.83
C LYS A 440 -0.63 22.97 3.19
N LYS A 441 -1.68 22.14 3.21
CA LYS A 441 -2.21 21.53 4.44
C LYS A 441 -2.58 20.07 4.20
N GLN A 442 -2.23 19.18 5.13
CA GLN A 442 -2.61 17.77 5.09
C GLN A 442 -3.97 17.55 5.74
N LEU A 443 -4.79 16.69 5.14
CA LEU A 443 -6.01 16.12 5.72
C LEU A 443 -5.78 14.62 5.94
N ILE A 444 -5.94 14.17 7.17
CA ILE A 444 -5.80 12.76 7.56
C ILE A 444 -7.20 12.19 7.68
N VAL A 445 -7.49 11.15 6.91
CA VAL A 445 -8.73 10.37 6.95
C VAL A 445 -8.48 9.07 7.68
N ILE A 446 -9.29 8.78 8.70
CA ILE A 446 -9.24 7.54 9.47
C ILE A 446 -10.50 6.71 9.13
N PHE A 447 -10.32 5.46 8.73
CA PHE A 447 -11.40 4.50 8.50
C PHE A 447 -11.55 3.55 9.69
N SER A 448 -12.72 3.52 10.34
CA SER A 448 -12.96 2.76 11.58
C SER A 448 -14.36 2.11 11.60
N PRO A 449 -14.63 1.09 10.76
CA PRO A 449 -15.93 0.42 10.73
C PRO A 449 -16.16 -0.47 11.97
N ASP A 450 -17.41 -0.54 12.47
CA ASP A 450 -17.80 -1.37 13.63
C ASP A 450 -18.74 -2.53 13.29
N HIS A 451 -19.16 -2.65 12.03
CA HIS A 451 -20.03 -3.73 11.54
C HIS A 451 -19.72 -4.15 10.10
N ASP A 452 -20.35 -5.23 9.66
CA ASP A 452 -20.19 -5.76 8.31
C ASP A 452 -20.87 -4.85 7.28
N SER A 453 -20.11 -4.35 6.30
CA SER A 453 -20.66 -3.66 5.14
C SER A 453 -19.65 -3.57 4.00
N ASP A 454 -20.13 -3.73 2.77
CA ASP A 454 -19.37 -3.45 1.54
C ASP A 454 -19.52 -2.00 1.06
N PHE A 455 -20.36 -1.23 1.74
CA PHE A 455 -20.89 0.01 1.19
C PHE A 455 -20.57 1.20 2.09
N PHE A 456 -19.62 1.10 3.03
CA PHE A 456 -19.19 2.26 3.80
C PHE A 456 -18.76 3.35 2.84
N SER A 457 -19.38 4.52 2.96
CA SER A 457 -19.09 5.62 2.08
C SER A 457 -19.43 6.94 2.73
N ASP A 458 -18.68 7.98 2.38
CA ASP A 458 -18.99 9.34 2.78
C ASP A 458 -18.49 10.30 1.70
N LEU A 459 -19.10 11.48 1.64
CA LEU A 459 -18.68 12.56 0.74
C LEU A 459 -17.98 13.62 1.57
N VAL A 460 -16.72 13.88 1.22
CA VAL A 460 -15.94 14.98 1.76
C VAL A 460 -16.20 16.21 0.90
N ARG A 461 -16.59 17.31 1.54
CA ARG A 461 -16.70 18.63 0.91
C ARG A 461 -15.70 19.57 1.55
N ILE A 462 -14.88 20.20 0.74
CA ILE A 462 -13.98 21.25 1.20
C ILE A 462 -14.49 22.58 0.65
N THR A 463 -14.78 23.51 1.55
CA THR A 463 -15.20 24.88 1.24
C THR A 463 -14.04 25.81 1.52
N ILE A 464 -13.69 26.64 0.54
CA ILE A 464 -12.69 27.70 0.69
C ILE A 464 -13.43 29.02 0.88
N SER A 465 -13.00 29.86 1.81
CA SER A 465 -13.69 31.14 2.08
C SER A 465 -13.61 32.09 0.88
N GLU A 466 -14.67 32.88 0.68
CA GLU A 466 -14.85 33.89 -0.38
C GLU A 466 -15.11 33.38 -1.82
N GLN A 467 -15.13 32.07 -2.07
CA GLN A 467 -15.61 31.52 -3.34
C GLN A 467 -16.52 30.30 -3.18
N PRO A 468 -17.48 30.06 -4.09
CA PRO A 468 -18.29 28.83 -4.12
C PRO A 468 -17.52 27.63 -4.71
N VAL A 469 -16.20 27.58 -4.59
CA VAL A 469 -15.40 26.44 -5.07
C VAL A 469 -15.56 25.29 -4.07
N LYS A 470 -16.29 24.26 -4.51
CA LYS A 470 -16.50 23.01 -3.77
C LYS A 470 -15.54 21.97 -4.33
N LEU A 471 -14.54 21.59 -3.56
CA LEU A 471 -13.80 20.36 -3.83
C LEU A 471 -14.54 19.24 -3.15
N GLU A 472 -15.02 18.28 -3.93
CA GLU A 472 -15.74 17.11 -3.42
C GLU A 472 -15.03 15.83 -3.85
N PHE A 473 -14.80 14.94 -2.89
CA PHE A 473 -14.33 13.59 -3.19
C PHE A 473 -14.97 12.60 -2.24
N ARG A 474 -15.00 11.34 -2.70
CA ARG A 474 -15.77 10.30 -2.04
C ARG A 474 -14.85 9.30 -1.34
N LEU A 475 -15.15 9.02 -0.09
CA LEU A 475 -14.56 7.94 0.68
C LEU A 475 -15.38 6.67 0.47
N ARG A 476 -14.70 5.54 0.33
CA ARG A 476 -15.30 4.21 0.24
C ARG A 476 -14.47 3.24 1.07
N GLY A 477 -15.14 2.33 1.76
CA GLY A 477 -14.49 1.33 2.60
C GLY A 477 -15.34 0.06 2.67
N THR A 478 -14.68 -1.06 2.97
CA THR A 478 -15.35 -2.33 3.25
C THR A 478 -14.89 -2.82 4.62
N GLY A 479 -15.84 -3.24 5.45
CA GLY A 479 -15.59 -3.74 6.80
C GLY A 479 -16.16 -5.14 6.98
N ARG A 480 -15.44 -5.98 7.71
CA ARG A 480 -15.88 -7.30 8.17
C ARG A 480 -15.53 -7.49 9.64
N GLN A 481 -16.49 -7.93 10.45
CA GLN A 481 -16.38 -8.29 11.87
C GLN A 481 -15.77 -9.68 12.07
N SER A 482 -15.86 -10.55 11.05
CA SER A 482 -15.29 -11.90 11.08
C SER A 482 -14.18 -12.06 10.06
N THR A 483 -13.22 -12.91 10.38
CA THR A 483 -12.05 -13.14 9.52
C THR A 483 -12.40 -13.96 8.31
N VAL A 484 -13.40 -14.83 8.40
CA VAL A 484 -13.96 -15.55 7.24
C VAL A 484 -15.23 -14.85 6.79
N TYR A 485 -15.35 -14.59 5.49
CA TYR A 485 -16.51 -13.93 4.89
C TYR A 485 -16.94 -14.62 3.60
N ILE A 486 -18.24 -14.47 3.26
CA ILE A 486 -18.82 -14.95 2.01
C ILE A 486 -19.43 -13.75 1.27
N ARG A 487 -19.23 -13.65 -0.05
CA ARG A 487 -19.87 -12.65 -0.91
C ARG A 487 -20.12 -13.20 -2.32
N PRO A 488 -21.15 -12.74 -3.04
CA PRO A 488 -21.29 -13.05 -4.47
C PRO A 488 -20.20 -12.35 -5.29
N LEU A 489 -19.79 -12.97 -6.41
CA LEU A 489 -18.90 -12.35 -7.39
C LEU A 489 -19.75 -11.55 -8.39
N ASP A 490 -19.72 -10.23 -8.27
CA ASP A 490 -20.47 -9.32 -9.14
C ASP A 490 -19.78 -9.10 -10.50
N ASN A 491 -20.25 -9.79 -11.54
CA ASN A 491 -19.79 -9.58 -12.93
C ASN A 491 -20.52 -8.41 -13.62
N GLY A 492 -20.71 -7.28 -12.93
CA GLY A 492 -21.18 -6.00 -13.49
C GLY A 492 -22.59 -5.97 -14.11
N ASN A 493 -23.34 -7.08 -14.12
CA ASN A 493 -24.59 -7.22 -14.91
C ASN A 493 -25.86 -7.51 -14.10
N ILE A 494 -25.81 -7.56 -12.76
CA ILE A 494 -26.99 -7.91 -11.95
C ILE A 494 -27.99 -6.74 -11.88
N VAL A 495 -27.50 -5.49 -11.85
CA VAL A 495 -28.32 -4.32 -11.54
C VAL A 495 -29.30 -3.94 -12.67
N GLN A 496 -29.05 -4.38 -13.92
CA GLN A 496 -29.87 -3.95 -15.06
C GLN A 496 -31.04 -4.89 -15.42
N LYS A 497 -31.10 -6.11 -14.88
CA LYS A 497 -32.16 -7.10 -15.20
C LYS A 497 -33.14 -7.41 -14.05
N CYS A 498 -32.99 -6.82 -12.86
CA CYS A 498 -33.89 -7.04 -11.70
C CYS A 498 -35.28 -6.37 -11.79
N LEU A 499 -35.72 -5.91 -12.96
CA LEU A 499 -37.06 -5.33 -13.18
C LEU A 499 -38.12 -6.40 -13.48
N LEU A 500 -38.02 -7.59 -12.88
CA LEU A 500 -39.05 -8.63 -13.00
C LEU A 500 -40.01 -8.54 -11.80
N PRO A 501 -41.33 -8.40 -12.01
CA PRO A 501 -42.31 -8.14 -10.96
C PRO A 501 -42.36 -9.21 -9.85
N ASN A 502 -42.04 -10.47 -10.16
CA ASN A 502 -42.12 -11.59 -9.20
C ASN A 502 -40.91 -11.70 -8.23
N ILE A 503 -39.83 -10.94 -8.42
CA ILE A 503 -38.66 -10.96 -7.52
C ILE A 503 -38.81 -9.99 -6.34
N ASN A 504 -39.63 -8.93 -6.50
CA ASN A 504 -39.90 -7.95 -5.44
C ASN A 504 -40.64 -8.58 -4.25
N ASP A 505 -41.52 -9.56 -4.48
CA ASP A 505 -42.22 -10.28 -3.41
C ASP A 505 -41.27 -11.17 -2.59
N ALA A 506 -40.27 -11.79 -3.25
CA ALA A 506 -39.25 -12.59 -2.58
C ALA A 506 -38.28 -11.75 -1.72
N LEU A 507 -37.98 -10.52 -2.15
CA LEU A 507 -37.20 -9.53 -1.41
C LEU A 507 -37.99 -8.95 -0.22
N THR A 508 -39.30 -8.77 -0.36
CA THR A 508 -40.17 -8.27 0.72
C THR A 508 -40.32 -9.31 1.85
N MET A 509 -40.28 -10.61 1.53
CA MET A 509 -40.31 -11.69 2.53
C MET A 509 -39.02 -11.89 3.34
N GLN A 510 -37.89 -11.25 3.01
CA GLN A 510 -36.70 -11.26 3.88
C GLN A 510 -36.99 -10.63 5.26
N MET A 511 -38.07 -9.85 5.40
CA MET A 511 -38.40 -9.11 6.62
C MET A 511 -39.38 -9.83 7.57
N GLN A 512 -39.87 -11.04 7.26
CA GLN A 512 -40.95 -11.68 8.04
C GLN A 512 -40.69 -13.10 8.55
N THR A 513 -39.47 -13.61 8.53
CA THR A 513 -39.15 -14.92 9.14
C THR A 513 -38.08 -14.79 10.22
N THR A 514 -38.41 -14.07 11.29
CA THR A 514 -37.72 -14.20 12.58
C THR A 514 -38.54 -15.10 13.49
N ASP A 515 -38.13 -16.36 13.58
CA ASP A 515 -38.54 -17.24 14.68
C ASP A 515 -38.00 -16.62 15.99
N PRO A 516 -38.83 -16.28 16.98
CA PRO A 516 -38.41 -15.56 18.19
C PRO A 516 -37.38 -16.31 19.07
N ASN A 517 -37.03 -17.55 18.72
CA ASN A 517 -36.07 -18.37 19.46
C ASN A 517 -34.66 -18.48 18.82
N GLU A 518 -34.40 -17.93 17.62
CA GLU A 518 -33.05 -17.93 17.03
C GLU A 518 -32.19 -16.77 17.61
N LYS A 519 -31.18 -17.11 18.43
CA LYS A 519 -30.17 -16.14 18.88
C LYS A 519 -29.27 -15.72 17.71
N GLY A 520 -29.58 -14.58 17.10
CA GLY A 520 -28.76 -13.87 16.11
C GLY A 520 -29.40 -13.84 14.73
N ILE A 521 -29.45 -12.66 14.11
CA ILE A 521 -29.94 -12.49 12.73
C ILE A 521 -28.94 -13.22 11.79
N PRO A 522 -29.36 -14.24 11.02
CA PRO A 522 -28.46 -14.89 10.06
C PRO A 522 -28.06 -13.92 8.95
N ASN A 523 -26.78 -13.90 8.59
CA ASN A 523 -26.28 -13.10 7.47
C ASN A 523 -26.82 -13.69 6.15
N ASN A 524 -27.86 -13.07 5.60
CA ASN A 524 -28.54 -13.55 4.41
C ASN A 524 -27.81 -13.10 3.13
N ILE A 525 -27.54 -14.03 2.20
CA ILE A 525 -26.98 -13.73 0.87
C ILE A 525 -28.00 -14.19 -0.18
N LEU A 526 -28.39 -13.30 -1.10
CA LEU A 526 -29.26 -13.66 -2.23
C LEU A 526 -28.43 -13.97 -3.47
N VAL A 527 -28.69 -15.11 -4.11
CA VAL A 527 -28.05 -15.52 -5.37
C VAL A 527 -29.14 -15.81 -6.40
N VAL A 528 -29.13 -15.05 -7.49
CA VAL A 528 -30.10 -15.20 -8.58
C VAL A 528 -29.42 -15.83 -9.80
N LEU A 529 -30.01 -16.93 -10.27
CA LEU A 529 -29.58 -17.74 -11.41
C LEU A 529 -30.62 -17.67 -12.52
N CYS A 530 -30.18 -17.32 -13.73
CA CYS A 530 -31.04 -17.23 -14.92
C CYS A 530 -30.65 -18.33 -15.92
N ALA A 531 -31.51 -19.33 -16.08
CA ALA A 531 -31.33 -20.41 -17.05
C ALA A 531 -31.96 -20.00 -18.39
N GLN A 532 -31.42 -20.48 -19.50
CA GLN A 532 -31.99 -20.22 -20.83
C GLN A 532 -32.68 -21.47 -21.36
N PHE A 533 -33.82 -21.30 -22.03
CA PHE A 533 -34.48 -22.39 -22.75
C PHE A 533 -34.18 -22.28 -24.25
N ILE A 534 -33.31 -23.17 -24.74
CA ILE A 534 -32.85 -23.15 -26.14
C ILE A 534 -33.10 -24.52 -26.76
N ASN A 535 -33.78 -24.57 -27.91
CA ASN A 535 -34.01 -25.79 -28.69
C ASN A 535 -34.64 -26.95 -27.88
N GLY A 536 -35.61 -26.66 -27.01
CA GLY A 536 -36.30 -27.67 -26.22
C GLY A 536 -35.50 -28.20 -25.01
N LYS A 537 -34.37 -27.58 -24.67
CA LYS A 537 -33.56 -27.95 -23.49
C LYS A 537 -33.19 -26.73 -22.66
N TYR A 538 -33.13 -26.92 -21.35
CA TYR A 538 -32.60 -25.93 -20.42
C TYR A 538 -31.07 -25.92 -20.44
N VAL A 539 -30.50 -24.74 -20.55
CA VAL A 539 -29.07 -24.48 -20.34
C VAL A 539 -28.87 -24.11 -18.87
N PRO A 540 -28.04 -24.86 -18.11
CA PRO A 540 -27.79 -24.58 -16.71
C PRO A 540 -27.26 -23.16 -16.49
N ALA A 541 -27.77 -22.51 -15.45
CA ALA A 541 -27.31 -21.22 -14.99
C ALA A 541 -26.20 -21.40 -13.94
N GLN A 542 -25.19 -20.53 -13.94
CA GLN A 542 -24.09 -20.60 -12.97
C GLN A 542 -23.82 -19.22 -12.34
N ARG A 543 -23.56 -19.22 -11.04
CA ARG A 543 -23.06 -18.07 -10.25
C ARG A 543 -21.88 -18.48 -9.41
N GLU A 544 -21.05 -17.49 -9.09
CA GLU A 544 -19.83 -17.68 -8.31
C GLU A 544 -19.97 -16.95 -6.97
N LEU A 545 -19.68 -17.68 -5.89
CA LEU A 545 -19.56 -17.17 -4.54
C LEU A 545 -18.08 -17.14 -4.17
N ILE A 546 -17.65 -16.04 -3.59
CA ILE A 546 -16.32 -15.89 -3.02
C ILE A 546 -16.39 -16.15 -1.53
N ILE A 547 -15.55 -17.06 -1.06
CA ILE A 547 -15.30 -17.32 0.35
C ILE A 547 -13.86 -16.88 0.63
N GLY A 548 -13.71 -15.82 1.41
CA GLY A 548 -12.41 -15.23 1.72
C GLY A 548 -12.03 -15.41 3.18
N CYS A 549 -10.72 -15.43 3.46
CA CYS A 549 -10.18 -15.35 4.81
C CYS A 549 -9.32 -14.08 4.94
N ALA A 550 -9.81 -13.05 5.59
CA ALA A 550 -9.08 -11.84 5.92
C ALA A 550 -7.98 -12.10 6.97
N SER A 551 -6.89 -11.33 6.87
CA SER A 551 -5.79 -11.32 7.84
C SER A 551 -6.22 -10.58 9.11
N VAL A 552 -6.18 -11.26 10.27
CA VAL A 552 -6.49 -10.65 11.58
C VAL A 552 -5.29 -9.86 12.11
N SER A 553 -5.58 -8.76 12.80
CA SER A 553 -4.63 -7.87 13.46
C SER A 553 -3.75 -8.51 14.54
N SER A 554 -4.14 -9.66 15.11
CA SER A 554 -3.50 -10.32 16.25
C SER A 554 -2.45 -11.38 15.91
N GLY A 555 -2.08 -11.56 14.64
CA GLY A 555 -0.95 -12.42 14.25
C GLY A 555 -1.18 -13.93 14.30
N SER A 556 -2.38 -14.41 14.68
CA SER A 556 -2.74 -15.82 14.50
C SER A 556 -3.07 -16.11 13.03
N LYS A 557 -2.22 -16.85 12.32
CA LYS A 557 -2.55 -17.44 11.00
C LYS A 557 -3.53 -18.58 11.20
N LYS A 558 -4.81 -18.24 11.36
CA LYS A 558 -5.87 -19.23 11.41
C LYS A 558 -6.54 -19.24 10.04
N ASN A 559 -6.36 -20.34 9.31
CA ASN A 559 -7.12 -20.57 8.09
C ASN A 559 -8.61 -20.60 8.43
N GLY A 560 -9.43 -20.19 7.47
CA GLY A 560 -10.87 -20.25 7.57
C GLY A 560 -11.40 -21.56 7.01
N ASP A 561 -12.32 -22.24 7.68
CA ASP A 561 -13.06 -23.36 7.09
C ASP A 561 -14.47 -22.92 6.72
N TYR A 562 -15.05 -23.56 5.70
CA TYR A 562 -16.46 -23.41 5.36
C TYR A 562 -17.09 -24.77 5.06
N THR A 563 -18.39 -24.89 5.32
CA THR A 563 -19.18 -26.10 5.03
C THR A 563 -20.61 -25.69 4.69
N PHE A 564 -21.10 -26.16 3.54
CA PHE A 564 -22.49 -26.02 3.10
C PHE A 564 -23.32 -27.17 3.69
N ASP A 565 -24.39 -26.82 4.39
CA ASP A 565 -25.25 -27.75 5.11
C ASP A 565 -26.46 -28.17 4.25
N ASN A 566 -27.03 -29.36 4.48
CA ASN A 566 -28.30 -29.80 3.87
C ASN A 566 -28.42 -29.68 2.34
N LEU A 567 -27.35 -30.02 1.60
CA LEU A 567 -27.33 -29.98 0.12
C LEU A 567 -28.43 -30.82 -0.56
N LYS A 568 -28.97 -31.83 0.11
CA LYS A 568 -30.02 -32.69 -0.45
C LYS A 568 -31.28 -31.91 -0.82
N ASP A 569 -31.63 -30.90 -0.02
CA ASP A 569 -32.86 -30.12 -0.17
C ASP A 569 -32.78 -29.17 -1.37
N ILE A 570 -31.60 -28.60 -1.64
CA ILE A 570 -31.41 -27.75 -2.81
C ILE A 570 -31.20 -28.57 -4.09
N ASN A 571 -30.67 -29.79 -3.97
CA ASN A 571 -30.45 -30.71 -5.09
C ASN A 571 -31.77 -31.24 -5.65
N SER A 572 -32.80 -31.47 -4.82
CA SER A 572 -34.15 -31.83 -5.31
C SER A 572 -34.80 -30.73 -6.14
N GLU A 573 -34.41 -29.48 -5.89
CA GLU A 573 -34.86 -28.28 -6.61
C GLU A 573 -33.98 -27.93 -7.82
N GLY A 574 -32.98 -28.77 -8.14
CA GLY A 574 -32.10 -28.62 -9.30
C GLY A 574 -30.90 -27.67 -9.11
N PHE A 575 -30.65 -27.18 -7.89
CA PHE A 575 -29.44 -26.44 -7.55
C PHE A 575 -28.30 -27.39 -7.17
N ASN A 576 -27.05 -26.99 -7.42
CA ASN A 576 -25.86 -27.74 -7.04
C ASN A 576 -24.72 -26.79 -6.64
N VAL A 577 -23.84 -27.25 -5.75
CA VAL A 577 -22.64 -26.54 -5.28
C VAL A 577 -21.42 -27.42 -5.52
N ASP A 578 -20.41 -26.92 -6.24
CA ASP A 578 -19.27 -27.72 -6.71
C ASP A 578 -18.26 -28.09 -5.62
N VAL A 579 -17.99 -27.16 -4.69
CA VAL A 579 -17.08 -27.34 -3.56
C VAL A 579 -17.85 -27.07 -2.26
N PRO A 580 -18.56 -28.08 -1.71
CA PRO A 580 -19.44 -27.87 -0.56
C PRO A 580 -18.71 -27.73 0.78
N LYS A 581 -17.41 -28.01 0.84
CA LYS A 581 -16.59 -27.80 2.04
C LYS A 581 -15.16 -27.54 1.66
N GLY A 582 -14.46 -26.72 2.43
CA GLY A 582 -13.05 -26.47 2.21
C GLY A 582 -12.44 -25.50 3.21
N THR A 583 -11.12 -25.41 3.14
CA THR A 583 -10.31 -24.47 3.92
C THR A 583 -9.83 -23.34 3.01
N VAL A 584 -9.89 -22.09 3.46
CA VAL A 584 -9.39 -20.88 2.81
C VAL A 584 -8.19 -20.38 3.60
N GLU A 585 -7.05 -20.25 2.93
CA GLU A 585 -5.83 -19.78 3.58
C GLU A 585 -5.95 -18.29 3.95
N THR A 586 -5.40 -17.89 5.08
CA THR A 586 -5.41 -16.48 5.49
C THR A 586 -4.81 -15.58 4.40
N GLY A 587 -5.53 -14.54 4.01
CA GLY A 587 -5.17 -13.61 2.93
C GLY A 587 -5.57 -14.07 1.53
N THR A 588 -6.28 -15.19 1.40
CA THR A 588 -6.73 -15.74 0.10
C THR A 588 -8.26 -15.77 -0.02
N GLU A 589 -8.72 -15.91 -1.26
CA GLU A 589 -10.12 -16.13 -1.62
C GLU A 589 -10.26 -17.47 -2.37
N LYS A 590 -11.37 -18.18 -2.14
CA LYS A 590 -11.80 -19.33 -2.93
C LYS A 590 -13.13 -19.04 -3.60
N ILE A 591 -13.26 -19.50 -4.84
CA ILE A 591 -14.50 -19.41 -5.61
C ILE A 591 -15.24 -20.74 -5.48
N VAL A 592 -16.52 -20.66 -5.13
CA VAL A 592 -17.48 -21.77 -5.10
C VAL A 592 -18.55 -21.49 -6.13
N LYS A 593 -18.83 -22.45 -7.03
CA LYS A 593 -19.84 -22.30 -8.07
C LYS A 593 -21.16 -22.88 -7.60
N VAL A 594 -22.21 -22.09 -7.75
CA VAL A 594 -23.60 -22.51 -7.61
C VAL A 594 -24.18 -22.64 -9.02
N THR A 595 -24.71 -23.82 -9.34
CA THR A 595 -25.33 -24.10 -10.63
C THR A 595 -26.80 -24.42 -10.42
N TRP A 596 -27.67 -23.97 -11.31
CA TRP A 596 -29.08 -24.36 -11.33
C TRP A 596 -29.45 -24.92 -12.68
N THR A 597 -30.07 -26.10 -12.68
CA THR A 597 -30.63 -26.73 -13.88
C THR A 597 -32.11 -26.98 -13.63
N PRO A 598 -33.02 -26.27 -14.33
CA PRO A 598 -34.45 -26.51 -14.22
C PRO A 598 -34.80 -27.96 -14.57
N SER A 599 -35.78 -28.54 -13.87
CA SER A 599 -36.27 -29.88 -14.20
C SER A 599 -36.96 -29.88 -15.58
N ALA A 600 -37.03 -31.04 -16.23
CA ALA A 600 -37.61 -31.14 -17.58
C ALA A 600 -39.07 -30.66 -17.68
N ASN A 601 -39.80 -30.66 -16.55
CA ASN A 601 -41.20 -30.25 -16.43
C ASN A 601 -41.36 -28.90 -15.72
N PHE A 602 -40.29 -28.15 -15.49
CA PHE A 602 -40.33 -26.85 -14.82
C PHE A 602 -41.12 -25.83 -15.66
N ASP A 603 -42.07 -25.11 -15.05
CA ASP A 603 -42.81 -24.03 -15.71
C ASP A 603 -41.90 -22.79 -15.88
N PRO A 604 -41.60 -22.35 -17.12
CA PRO A 604 -40.77 -21.19 -17.36
C PRO A 604 -41.30 -19.86 -16.78
N ASN A 605 -42.58 -19.79 -16.41
CA ASN A 605 -43.18 -18.59 -15.82
C ASN A 605 -43.06 -18.56 -14.28
N GLU A 606 -42.63 -19.66 -13.66
CA GLU A 606 -42.42 -19.76 -12.22
C GLU A 606 -40.94 -19.56 -11.84
N THR A 607 -40.71 -19.23 -10.57
CA THR A 607 -39.37 -19.13 -9.98
C THR A 607 -39.13 -20.29 -9.02
N CYS A 608 -37.99 -20.96 -9.14
CA CYS A 608 -37.56 -21.94 -8.17
C CYS A 608 -36.82 -21.25 -7.03
N ARG A 609 -37.13 -21.58 -5.77
CA ARG A 609 -36.50 -20.98 -4.59
C ARG A 609 -36.00 -22.07 -3.64
N ALA A 610 -34.74 -21.96 -3.25
CA ALA A 610 -34.14 -22.85 -2.25
C ALA A 610 -33.30 -22.04 -1.26
N THR A 611 -33.06 -22.57 -0.07
CA THR A 611 -32.19 -21.93 0.92
C THR A 611 -31.14 -22.92 1.40
N ILE A 612 -29.89 -22.50 1.46
CA ILE A 612 -28.79 -23.31 1.98
C ILE A 612 -28.01 -22.55 3.05
N ASN A 613 -27.69 -23.22 4.15
CA ASN A 613 -26.85 -22.65 5.19
C ASN A 613 -25.39 -22.96 4.93
N VAL A 614 -24.51 -22.01 5.22
CA VAL A 614 -23.06 -22.18 5.16
C VAL A 614 -22.45 -21.83 6.50
N THR A 615 -21.83 -22.82 7.13
CA THR A 615 -21.10 -22.64 8.38
C THR A 615 -19.65 -22.27 8.05
N THR A 616 -19.21 -21.07 8.44
CA THR A 616 -17.81 -20.63 8.36
C THR A 616 -17.15 -20.64 9.74
N LYS A 617 -15.88 -21.08 9.81
CA LYS A 617 -15.10 -21.14 11.04
C LYS A 617 -13.78 -20.41 10.86
N GLY A 618 -13.60 -19.27 11.53
CA GLY A 618 -12.36 -18.50 11.55
C GLY A 618 -11.96 -18.12 12.97
N ASP A 619 -11.96 -16.82 13.24
CA ASP A 619 -11.94 -16.25 14.59
C ASP A 619 -13.23 -16.57 15.36
N ILE A 620 -14.37 -16.52 14.67
CA ILE A 620 -15.68 -16.96 15.17
C ILE A 620 -16.28 -18.04 14.27
N VAL A 621 -17.22 -18.82 14.82
CA VAL A 621 -18.09 -19.69 14.02
C VAL A 621 -19.33 -18.91 13.65
N ARG A 622 -19.67 -18.86 12.35
CA ARG A 622 -20.77 -18.07 11.82
C ARG A 622 -21.57 -18.89 10.81
N ILE A 623 -22.89 -18.78 10.85
CA ILE A 623 -23.79 -19.43 9.90
C ILE A 623 -24.35 -18.35 8.97
N TRP A 624 -24.16 -18.54 7.67
CA TRP A 624 -24.68 -17.71 6.59
C TRP A 624 -25.88 -18.41 5.98
N ARG A 625 -26.94 -17.68 5.65
CA ARG A 625 -28.13 -18.24 5.00
C ARG A 625 -28.16 -17.75 3.56
N ILE A 626 -27.89 -18.63 2.60
CA ILE A 626 -27.86 -18.31 1.18
C ILE A 626 -29.21 -18.65 0.56
N ILE A 627 -29.92 -17.65 0.08
CA ILE A 627 -31.19 -17.77 -0.63
C ILE A 627 -30.89 -17.87 -2.12
N LEU A 628 -31.28 -18.99 -2.74
CA LEU A 628 -31.11 -19.27 -4.16
C LEU A 628 -32.45 -19.03 -4.87
N ILE A 629 -32.42 -18.26 -5.97
CA ILE A 629 -33.58 -18.07 -6.85
C ILE A 629 -33.17 -18.42 -8.28
N GLY A 630 -33.88 -19.37 -8.87
CA GLY A 630 -33.75 -19.77 -10.28
C GLY A 630 -34.94 -19.31 -11.09
N TYR A 631 -34.71 -18.70 -12.26
CA TYR A 631 -35.77 -18.42 -13.22
C TYR A 631 -35.29 -18.62 -14.67
N VAL A 632 -36.23 -18.82 -15.59
CA VAL A 632 -35.93 -19.10 -17.01
C VAL A 632 -36.16 -17.85 -17.86
N GLU A 633 -35.19 -17.51 -18.72
CA GLU A 633 -35.35 -16.52 -19.79
C GLU A 633 -35.68 -17.25 -21.10
N ILE A 634 -36.90 -17.07 -21.62
CA ILE A 634 -37.35 -17.66 -22.89
C ILE A 634 -36.89 -16.76 -24.03
N THR A 635 -35.87 -17.18 -24.78
CA THR A 635 -35.44 -16.50 -26.00
C THR A 635 -36.26 -16.99 -27.18
N SER A 636 -37.32 -16.27 -27.56
CA SER A 636 -38.02 -16.53 -28.83
C SER A 636 -37.09 -16.25 -30.01
N SER A 637 -37.03 -17.17 -30.97
CA SER A 637 -36.18 -17.11 -32.16
C SER A 637 -36.56 -16.03 -33.20
N SER A 638 -37.12 -14.90 -32.78
CA SER A 638 -37.53 -13.77 -33.63
C SER A 638 -36.72 -12.49 -33.42
N ASP A 639 -35.78 -12.43 -32.47
CA ASP A 639 -34.99 -11.21 -32.19
C ASP A 639 -33.53 -11.24 -32.68
N LYS A 640 -33.32 -11.71 -33.91
CA LYS A 640 -32.06 -11.47 -34.65
C LYS A 640 -32.10 -10.24 -35.57
N ARG A 641 -33.08 -9.34 -35.41
CA ARG A 641 -33.18 -8.09 -36.19
C ARG A 641 -33.49 -6.86 -35.32
N SER A 642 -32.61 -6.54 -34.37
CA SER A 642 -32.57 -5.15 -33.83
C SER A 642 -31.20 -4.70 -33.33
N SER A 643 -30.09 -5.33 -33.74
CA SER A 643 -28.75 -4.74 -33.58
C SER A 643 -28.40 -3.81 -34.75
N ARG A 644 -29.25 -2.82 -35.04
CA ARG A 644 -28.93 -1.67 -35.93
C ARG A 644 -30.09 -0.69 -35.93
N THR A 645 -30.17 0.16 -34.90
CA THR A 645 -30.61 1.59 -34.93
C THR A 645 -31.11 2.03 -33.54
N SER A 646 -30.20 2.52 -32.69
CA SER A 646 -30.58 3.37 -31.55
C SER A 646 -30.35 4.84 -31.93
N LYS A 647 -31.30 5.44 -32.64
CA LYS A 647 -31.48 6.89 -32.65
C LYS A 647 -32.98 7.20 -32.59
N ASN A 648 -33.32 7.96 -31.55
CA ASN A 648 -34.60 8.63 -31.31
C ASN A 648 -35.83 7.74 -31.10
N ARG A 649 -36.35 7.75 -29.87
CA ARG A 649 -37.79 8.02 -29.68
C ARG A 649 -38.05 8.68 -28.33
N ARG A 650 -38.67 9.86 -28.45
CA ARG A 650 -39.19 10.73 -27.39
C ARG A 650 -40.27 10.01 -26.61
N ILE A 651 -40.25 10.19 -25.29
CA ILE A 651 -41.33 9.83 -24.38
C ILE A 651 -42.48 10.83 -24.60
N ILE A 652 -43.64 10.32 -24.99
CA ILE A 652 -44.91 11.04 -24.96
C ILE A 652 -45.49 10.79 -23.57
N THR A 653 -45.51 11.82 -22.73
CA THR A 653 -46.22 11.83 -21.45
C THR A 653 -47.71 12.06 -21.70
N ALA A 654 -48.54 11.12 -21.23
CA ALA A 654 -49.99 11.25 -21.19
C ALA A 654 -50.38 12.26 -20.10
N ASP A 655 -51.23 13.20 -20.50
CA ASP A 655 -51.70 14.36 -19.75
C ASP A 655 -53.00 13.99 -19.02
N THR A 656 -52.95 13.88 -17.69
CA THR A 656 -54.16 13.80 -16.84
C THR A 656 -54.53 15.20 -16.37
N ARG A 657 -55.51 15.80 -17.07
CA ARG A 657 -56.14 17.07 -16.69
C ARG A 657 -56.87 16.95 -15.35
N SER A 658 -56.48 17.77 -14.39
CA SER A 658 -57.42 18.29 -13.38
C SER A 658 -57.33 19.83 -13.38
N ARG A 659 -58.48 20.45 -13.67
CA ARG A 659 -58.69 21.90 -13.67
C ARG A 659 -58.84 22.38 -12.23
N VAL A 660 -58.04 23.37 -11.82
CA VAL A 660 -58.50 24.41 -10.88
C VAL A 660 -57.97 25.76 -11.37
N SER A 661 -58.90 26.68 -11.55
CA SER A 661 -58.73 28.08 -11.95
C SER A 661 -58.15 28.93 -10.82
N LEU A 662 -57.46 30.03 -11.20
CA LEU A 662 -57.29 31.36 -10.56
C LEU A 662 -55.95 31.88 -11.11
N GLY A 663 -55.84 32.89 -11.97
CA GLY A 663 -56.34 34.26 -11.86
C GLY A 663 -55.13 35.16 -11.59
N GLY A 664 -54.77 36.09 -12.50
CA GLY A 664 -53.80 37.15 -12.19
C GLY A 664 -52.75 37.48 -13.26
N THR A 665 -53.17 38.28 -14.25
CA THR A 665 -52.56 39.51 -14.77
C THR A 665 -51.04 39.77 -14.76
N SER A 666 -50.57 40.26 -15.93
CA SER A 666 -49.49 41.26 -16.16
C SER A 666 -48.04 40.80 -15.92
N GLN A 667 -47.02 41.20 -16.69
CA GLN A 667 -46.88 42.29 -17.64
C GLN A 667 -45.62 42.04 -18.50
N ARG A 668 -45.71 42.41 -19.77
CA ARG A 668 -44.64 42.35 -20.78
C ARG A 668 -43.97 43.73 -20.85
N ILE A 669 -42.67 43.83 -20.62
CA ILE A 669 -41.76 44.87 -21.13
C ILE A 669 -40.39 44.17 -21.21
N GLY A 670 -39.61 44.12 -22.29
CA GLY A 670 -39.58 44.94 -23.49
C GLY A 670 -38.15 45.48 -23.66
N LYS A 671 -37.58 45.20 -24.84
CA LYS A 671 -36.39 45.80 -25.48
C LYS A 671 -35.01 45.25 -25.08
N GLN A 672 -34.30 44.58 -25.99
CA GLN A 672 -33.66 45.02 -27.27
C GLN A 672 -32.28 45.65 -27.00
N VAL A 673 -31.22 45.01 -27.52
CA VAL A 673 -30.35 45.50 -28.63
C VAL A 673 -29.22 46.38 -28.05
N SER A 674 -27.93 46.17 -28.29
CA SER A 674 -27.22 45.44 -29.35
C SER A 674 -25.71 45.40 -29.08
N THR A 675 -25.08 44.41 -29.72
CA THR A 675 -23.81 44.49 -30.49
C THR A 675 -22.53 44.93 -29.79
N GLN A 676 -21.59 43.99 -29.73
CA GLN A 676 -20.32 43.94 -30.49
C GLN A 676 -19.43 42.93 -29.76
N GLU A 677 -18.59 42.10 -30.37
CA GLU A 677 -18.30 41.68 -31.73
C GLU A 677 -17.26 40.56 -31.57
N ASN A 678 -17.21 39.62 -32.51
CA ASN A 678 -16.02 38.86 -32.92
C ASN A 678 -15.40 37.86 -31.93
N ASN A 679 -15.62 36.57 -32.20
CA ASN A 679 -14.75 35.69 -33.02
C ASN A 679 -13.58 35.15 -32.18
N SER A 680 -13.70 33.91 -31.70
CA SER A 680 -13.38 32.67 -32.43
C SER A 680 -11.90 32.32 -32.30
N ASN A 681 -11.65 31.09 -31.85
CA ASN A 681 -10.65 30.19 -32.41
C ASN A 681 -9.16 30.61 -32.21
N ILE A 682 -8.17 29.76 -31.99
CA ILE A 682 -7.95 28.32 -32.11
C ILE A 682 -6.44 28.14 -31.78
N LEU A 683 -6.04 26.93 -31.39
CA LEU A 683 -4.69 26.33 -31.48
C LEU A 683 -3.57 26.72 -30.47
N THR A 684 -3.22 25.68 -29.69
CA THR A 684 -1.87 25.18 -29.36
C THR A 684 -0.86 26.09 -28.67
N THR A 685 -0.50 25.73 -27.44
CA THR A 685 0.72 24.96 -27.15
C THR A 685 0.59 24.20 -25.84
#